data_AF-A0A953P911-F1
#
_entry.id   AF-A0A953P911-F1
#
_cell.length_a   1.000
_cell.length_b   1.000
_cell.length_c   1.000
_cell.angle_alpha   90.00
_cell.angle_beta   90.00
_cell.angle_gamma   90.00
#
_symmetry.space_group_name_H-M   'P 1'
#
loop_
_entity.id
_entity.type
_entity.pdbx_description
1 polymer ?
#
loop_
_entity_poly.entity_id
_entity_poly.type
_entity_poly.pdbx_seq_one_letter_code
_entity_poly.pdbx_strand_id
1 'polypeptide(L)'
;MADETNTSILLPIDIEAEMRKSYLDYAMSVIIARALPDVRDGLKPVQRRILVAMNDLGLASNRGYRKCAKICGDTSGNYHPHGEAVIYPAMVRLAQDFNLRYMLVDGQGNFGSVDGDPPAAMRYTEARLAKISEDILADLEKETVDFIPNFDQTREEPVVLPSRIPNLLVNGASGIAVGMATNIPPHNLREIVEAAILLIEKPDATLKEVMKLVPGPDFPTGAYIAGREGIEAAYKTGRGSFIMRAKAAIEETGKDRESIVITEIPYQVNKARLIERIAELVQNKKLEGISDVRDESSREGMRIVVELKRGEESQLILNSLFKHTQMQESFGMILLSIVAGQPRELGLIPMIKLFIEHRVDVIRRRTIFELRKAEQRQHILRGYQIALDHLDNVIRIIRGSAGRAEAKDNLFKYFTNQAVTIMEKGAAKKLTGIILDRKKYGLPADAGLSLLQIDAILELQLHRLTQLSIDEILKELKSINDLIDELKEILSSDKKLKQVIVGELREVHKAYGDDRRTQIVDKVDEIKLEDLIADTDMLITVSHAGYIKRTPVETYRHQSRGGKGRIGARTKEEDFVEHLFIASAHSYILLFTSKGRVYWQKVYEIPEAAAATRGKAISSLVKFQEDETLTALVAARNLEEEGQFVFLATKDGTVKKSALSEFSNPRPSGIIAINLDPKNELIGAKLTDGKKMIFLASHEGQAILFRETEVRSMGRNAGGVNGMDLDKDDYVVSMDAVQPDFEIIQKEHKKTTQNLEELENEHIKDSLTTLMLTVSEKGYGKRTPLAEYRITSRGGKGVVNMKTTDRNGSVVSTLQVTEESDVMIITAHGKVIRVHASEIREAGRSTQGVRLLRLDDNDAIAAAAMLQEEQEEEKK
;
A
#
# COMPACT_ATOMS: atom_id res chain seq x y z
N MET A 1 60.02 31.06 -52.26
CA MET A 1 59.28 31.99 -51.38
C MET A 1 57.83 31.95 -51.80
N ALA A 2 57.00 31.28 -51.01
CA ALA A 2 55.58 31.54 -50.78
C ALA A 2 55.04 30.34 -49.99
N ASP A 3 55.58 30.16 -48.80
CA ASP A 3 54.97 29.41 -47.71
C ASP A 3 54.43 30.51 -46.80
N GLU A 4 53.13 30.81 -46.83
CA GLU A 4 52.52 31.68 -45.83
C GLU A 4 50.97 31.60 -45.84
N THR A 5 50.43 31.44 -44.63
CA THR A 5 49.04 31.67 -44.19
C THR A 5 47.99 30.58 -44.42
N ASN A 6 48.20 29.42 -43.79
CA ASN A 6 47.07 28.66 -43.21
C ASN A 6 47.08 28.89 -41.68
N THR A 7 46.58 30.05 -41.25
CA THR A 7 46.42 30.39 -39.83
C THR A 7 45.29 29.55 -39.26
N SER A 8 45.63 28.37 -38.71
CA SER A 8 44.74 27.61 -37.84
C SER A 8 44.36 28.48 -36.65
N ILE A 9 43.11 28.95 -36.62
CA ILE A 9 42.56 29.73 -35.51
C ILE A 9 42.43 28.77 -34.31
N LEU A 10 43.41 28.77 -33.41
CA LEU A 10 43.35 28.08 -32.12
C LEU A 10 42.52 28.94 -31.17
N LEU A 11 41.28 28.53 -30.91
CA LEU A 11 40.43 29.14 -29.89
C LEU A 11 40.72 28.44 -28.55
N PRO A 12 41.27 29.13 -27.55
CA PRO A 12 41.39 28.57 -26.21
C PRO A 12 39.99 28.39 -25.61
N ILE A 13 39.63 27.16 -25.25
CA ILE A 13 38.37 26.84 -24.59
C ILE A 13 38.64 26.67 -23.10
N ASP A 14 37.88 27.40 -22.27
CA ASP A 14 37.91 27.23 -20.82
C ASP A 14 37.30 25.88 -20.41
N ILE A 15 38.02 25.13 -19.58
CA ILE A 15 37.64 23.75 -19.23
C ILE A 15 36.35 23.70 -18.41
N GLU A 16 36.13 24.67 -17.51
CA GLU A 16 34.93 24.73 -16.67
C GLU A 16 33.71 25.07 -17.53
N ALA A 17 33.85 26.05 -18.43
CA ALA A 17 32.80 26.42 -19.37
C ALA A 17 32.42 25.25 -20.31
N GLU A 18 33.40 24.53 -20.86
CA GLU A 18 33.14 23.41 -21.75
C GLU A 18 32.52 22.21 -21.04
N MET A 19 33.01 21.86 -19.84
CA MET A 19 32.40 20.80 -19.03
C MET A 19 30.94 21.13 -18.69
N ARG A 20 30.66 22.37 -18.29
CA ARG A 20 29.29 22.80 -17.98
C ARG A 20 28.38 22.75 -19.20
N LYS A 21 28.86 23.23 -20.34
CA LYS A 21 28.12 23.22 -21.61
C LYS A 21 27.83 21.79 -22.07
N SER A 22 28.87 20.96 -22.18
CA SER A 22 28.75 19.55 -22.60
C SER A 22 27.83 18.75 -21.66
N TYR A 23 27.91 18.97 -20.35
CA TYR A 23 27.01 18.34 -19.38
C TYR A 23 25.55 18.79 -19.55
N LEU A 24 25.32 20.10 -19.73
CA LEU A 24 23.97 20.64 -19.94
C LEU A 24 23.35 20.15 -21.25
N ASP A 25 24.12 20.14 -22.35
CA ASP A 25 23.66 19.65 -23.65
C ASP A 25 23.27 18.16 -23.58
N TYR A 26 24.11 17.35 -22.93
CA TYR A 26 23.80 15.94 -22.69
C TYR A 26 22.57 15.76 -21.80
N ALA A 27 22.49 16.49 -20.67
CA ALA A 27 21.37 16.40 -19.75
C ALA A 27 20.04 16.79 -20.41
N MET A 28 20.02 17.90 -21.15
CA MET A 28 18.83 18.36 -21.88
C MET A 28 18.39 17.37 -22.94
N SER A 29 19.34 16.80 -23.69
CA SER A 29 19.05 15.75 -24.68
C SER A 29 18.43 14.50 -24.04
N VAL A 30 18.97 14.04 -22.90
CA VAL A 30 18.43 12.88 -22.18
C VAL A 30 17.02 13.16 -21.61
N ILE A 31 16.79 14.36 -21.07
CA ILE A 31 15.51 14.75 -20.48
C ILE A 31 14.42 14.82 -21.55
N ILE A 32 14.66 15.53 -22.64
CA ILE A 32 13.64 15.82 -23.67
C ILE A 32 13.50 14.67 -24.67
N ALA A 33 14.61 14.10 -25.15
CA ALA A 33 14.61 13.21 -26.32
C ALA A 33 14.74 11.73 -25.97
N ARG A 34 14.74 11.35 -24.68
CA ARG A 34 14.93 9.93 -24.28
C ARG A 34 14.02 9.48 -23.14
N ALA A 35 14.08 10.14 -22.00
CA ALA A 35 13.58 9.55 -20.75
C ALA A 35 12.09 9.83 -20.49
N LEU A 36 11.63 11.05 -20.73
CA LEU A 36 10.29 11.52 -20.38
C LEU A 36 9.34 11.47 -21.59
N PRO A 37 8.06 11.12 -21.39
CA PRO A 37 7.04 11.20 -22.43
C PRO A 37 6.54 12.64 -22.63
N ASP A 38 5.99 12.94 -23.81
CA ASP A 38 5.23 14.16 -24.06
C ASP A 38 3.81 14.02 -23.50
N VAL A 39 3.27 15.08 -22.89
CA VAL A 39 1.92 15.07 -22.29
C VAL A 39 0.80 14.83 -23.31
N ARG A 40 1.01 15.19 -24.58
CA ARG A 40 -0.02 15.19 -25.63
C ARG A 40 -0.35 13.80 -26.15
N ASP A 41 0.66 12.95 -26.31
CA ASP A 41 0.49 11.57 -26.81
C ASP A 41 0.93 10.49 -25.81
N GLY A 42 1.65 10.87 -24.75
CA GLY A 42 2.13 9.95 -23.72
C GLY A 42 3.23 9.01 -24.18
N LEU A 43 3.91 9.31 -25.29
CA LEU A 43 4.93 8.43 -25.86
C LEU A 43 6.34 9.02 -25.72
N LYS A 44 7.30 8.13 -25.45
CA LYS A 44 8.72 8.44 -25.61
C LYS A 44 9.09 8.46 -27.09
N PRO A 45 10.17 9.17 -27.48
CA PRO A 45 10.59 9.23 -28.89
C PRO A 45 10.80 7.86 -29.54
N VAL A 46 11.40 6.90 -28.84
CA VAL A 46 11.59 5.54 -29.37
C VAL A 46 10.26 4.83 -29.64
N GLN A 47 9.27 4.99 -28.76
CA GLN A 47 7.94 4.36 -28.91
C GLN A 47 7.18 5.00 -30.07
N ARG A 48 7.20 6.34 -30.16
CA ARG A 48 6.60 7.10 -31.27
C ARG A 48 7.16 6.64 -32.61
N ARG A 49 8.49 6.57 -32.73
CA ARG A 49 9.18 6.16 -33.96
C ARG A 49 8.88 4.72 -34.37
N ILE A 50 8.73 3.80 -33.41
CA ILE A 50 8.30 2.42 -33.71
C ILE A 50 6.91 2.42 -34.34
N LEU A 51 5.95 3.14 -33.75
CA LEU A 51 4.58 3.19 -34.26
C LEU A 51 4.50 3.86 -35.64
N VAL A 52 5.25 4.95 -35.86
CA VAL A 52 5.34 5.62 -37.17
C VAL A 52 5.97 4.71 -38.22
N ALA A 53 7.08 4.02 -37.89
CA ALA A 53 7.69 3.06 -38.82
C ALA A 53 6.75 1.91 -39.19
N MET A 54 5.97 1.40 -38.22
CA MET A 54 4.96 0.37 -38.47
C MET A 54 3.81 0.87 -39.33
N ASN A 55 3.41 2.14 -39.17
CA ASN A 55 2.42 2.80 -40.01
C ASN A 55 2.89 2.93 -41.46
N ASP A 56 4.12 3.39 -41.67
CA ASP A 56 4.71 3.55 -43.01
C ASP A 56 4.89 2.21 -43.72
N LEU A 57 5.12 1.13 -42.96
CA LEU A 57 5.15 -0.24 -43.47
C LEU A 57 3.76 -0.80 -43.80
N GLY A 58 2.68 -0.08 -43.48
CA GLY A 58 1.31 -0.49 -43.72
C GLY A 58 0.85 -1.65 -42.83
N LEU A 59 1.39 -1.77 -41.61
CA LEU A 59 1.13 -2.89 -40.69
C LEU A 59 -0.11 -2.69 -39.82
N ALA A 60 -1.23 -2.31 -40.43
CA ALA A 60 -2.51 -2.17 -39.73
C ALA A 60 -2.95 -3.49 -39.06
N SER A 61 -3.83 -3.40 -38.06
CA SER A 61 -4.27 -4.53 -37.23
C SER A 61 -5.00 -5.62 -38.02
N ASN A 62 -5.54 -5.31 -39.20
CA ASN A 62 -6.19 -6.27 -40.09
C ASN A 62 -5.25 -6.89 -41.14
N ARG A 63 -3.97 -6.49 -41.17
CA ARG A 63 -2.96 -7.02 -42.09
C ARG A 63 -2.21 -8.20 -41.47
N GLY A 64 -1.49 -8.94 -42.31
CA GLY A 64 -0.63 -10.03 -41.87
C GLY A 64 0.53 -9.55 -41.02
N TYR A 65 1.02 -10.41 -40.13
CA TYR A 65 2.17 -10.13 -39.29
C TYR A 65 3.45 -9.95 -40.11
N ARG A 66 4.40 -9.16 -39.57
CA ARG A 66 5.70 -8.91 -40.17
C ARG A 66 6.81 -9.25 -39.19
N LYS A 67 7.91 -9.83 -39.68
CA LYS A 67 9.09 -10.12 -38.85
C LYS A 67 9.56 -8.88 -38.10
N CYS A 68 9.74 -9.02 -36.78
CA CYS A 68 10.22 -7.95 -35.91
C CYS A 68 11.57 -7.38 -36.39
N ALA A 69 12.45 -8.21 -36.95
CA ALA A 69 13.70 -7.77 -37.57
C ALA A 69 13.50 -6.68 -38.64
N LYS A 70 12.46 -6.79 -39.48
CA LYS A 70 12.16 -5.78 -40.52
C LYS A 70 11.68 -4.48 -39.91
N ILE A 71 10.81 -4.55 -38.89
CA ILE A 71 10.28 -3.38 -38.18
C ILE A 71 11.40 -2.64 -37.45
N CYS A 72 12.25 -3.38 -36.72
CA CYS A 72 13.41 -2.82 -36.03
C CYS A 72 14.40 -2.18 -36.99
N GLY A 73 14.71 -2.86 -38.11
CA GLY A 73 15.62 -2.34 -39.13
C GLY A 73 15.12 -1.07 -39.78
N ASP A 74 13.82 -1.01 -40.15
CA ASP A 74 13.24 0.20 -40.75
C ASP A 74 13.12 1.34 -39.74
N THR A 75 12.81 1.04 -38.46
CA THR A 75 12.83 2.04 -37.39
C THR A 75 14.24 2.58 -37.19
N SER A 76 15.25 1.70 -37.17
CA SER A 76 16.64 2.10 -36.95
C SER A 76 17.20 2.91 -38.12
N GLY A 77 16.92 2.47 -39.34
CA GLY A 77 17.44 3.09 -40.56
C GLY A 77 16.82 4.44 -40.87
N ASN A 78 15.53 4.63 -40.58
CA ASN A 78 14.81 5.84 -40.97
C ASN A 78 14.60 6.84 -39.82
N TYR A 79 14.47 6.39 -38.56
CA TYR A 79 13.98 7.24 -37.47
C TYR A 79 14.86 7.23 -36.20
N HIS A 80 15.45 6.08 -35.82
CA HIS A 80 16.10 5.93 -34.51
C HIS A 80 17.54 5.38 -34.62
N PRO A 81 18.58 6.24 -34.69
CA PRO A 81 19.96 5.85 -35.01
C PRO A 81 20.73 5.21 -33.84
N HIS A 82 20.06 4.56 -32.89
CA HIS A 82 20.68 3.93 -31.71
C HIS A 82 20.72 2.39 -31.78
N GLY A 83 20.34 1.83 -32.93
CA GLY A 83 20.44 0.41 -33.22
C GLY A 83 19.27 -0.43 -32.71
N GLU A 84 19.14 -1.62 -33.30
CA GLU A 84 18.03 -2.55 -33.05
C GLU A 84 18.04 -3.11 -31.61
N ALA A 85 19.19 -3.10 -30.94
CA ALA A 85 19.34 -3.56 -29.56
C ALA A 85 18.52 -2.73 -28.55
N VAL A 86 18.20 -1.47 -28.87
CA VAL A 86 17.34 -0.61 -28.05
C VAL A 86 15.88 -0.68 -28.53
N ILE A 87 15.68 -0.74 -29.84
CA ILE A 87 14.36 -0.71 -30.47
C ILE A 87 13.58 -2.00 -30.20
N TYR A 88 14.23 -3.16 -30.32
CA TYR A 88 13.56 -4.45 -30.15
C TYR A 88 12.99 -4.63 -28.73
N PRO A 89 13.75 -4.39 -27.63
CA PRO A 89 13.17 -4.43 -26.29
C PRO A 89 12.04 -3.41 -26.08
N ALA A 90 12.15 -2.21 -26.65
CA ALA A 90 11.10 -1.20 -26.56
C ALA A 90 9.81 -1.69 -27.25
N MET A 91 9.92 -2.27 -28.45
CA MET A 91 8.78 -2.85 -29.17
C MET A 91 8.19 -4.05 -28.45
N VAL A 92 9.03 -4.93 -27.89
CA VAL A 92 8.56 -6.08 -27.10
C VAL A 92 7.71 -5.62 -25.92
N ARG A 93 8.15 -4.59 -25.21
CA ARG A 93 7.38 -4.01 -24.09
C ARG A 93 6.04 -3.41 -24.51
N LEU A 94 5.91 -2.96 -25.77
CA LEU A 94 4.64 -2.48 -26.33
C LEU A 94 3.64 -3.61 -26.66
N ALA A 95 4.13 -4.86 -26.70
CA ALA A 95 3.36 -6.07 -27.02
C ALA A 95 3.16 -7.01 -25.81
N GLN A 96 3.58 -6.60 -24.61
CA GLN A 96 3.43 -7.38 -23.38
C GLN A 96 2.19 -6.90 -22.60
N ASP A 97 1.20 -7.77 -22.44
CA ASP A 97 -0.07 -7.52 -21.74
C ASP A 97 0.09 -7.34 -20.22
N PHE A 98 1.12 -7.93 -19.62
CA PHE A 98 1.48 -7.75 -18.21
C PHE A 98 2.28 -6.46 -17.95
N ASN A 99 2.80 -5.81 -19.00
CA ASN A 99 3.60 -4.59 -18.89
C ASN A 99 2.82 -3.33 -19.29
N LEU A 100 1.90 -3.41 -20.26
CA LEU A 100 1.00 -2.32 -20.64
C LEU A 100 -0.45 -2.67 -20.37
N ARG A 101 -1.21 -1.68 -19.89
CA ARG A 101 -2.64 -1.85 -19.64
C ARG A 101 -3.45 -2.05 -20.93
N TYR A 102 -3.02 -1.39 -22.02
CA TYR A 102 -3.52 -1.56 -23.39
C TYR A 102 -2.33 -1.65 -24.36
N MET A 103 -2.10 -2.83 -24.92
CA MET A 103 -0.99 -3.08 -25.84
C MET A 103 -1.10 -2.21 -27.10
N LEU A 104 0.03 -1.65 -27.53
CA LEU A 104 0.11 -0.84 -28.75
C LEU A 104 0.62 -1.64 -29.96
N VAL A 105 1.22 -2.80 -29.70
CA VAL A 105 1.71 -3.73 -30.71
C VAL A 105 1.07 -5.09 -30.48
N ASP A 106 0.54 -5.68 -31.54
CA ASP A 106 0.04 -7.06 -31.54
C ASP A 106 1.18 -7.96 -32.01
N GLY A 107 1.71 -8.76 -31.10
CA GLY A 107 2.87 -9.63 -31.31
C GLY A 107 2.47 -11.11 -31.45
N GLN A 108 3.16 -11.82 -32.34
CA GLN A 108 3.06 -13.27 -32.51
C GLN A 108 4.44 -13.92 -32.28
N GLY A 109 4.47 -14.89 -31.36
CA GLY A 109 5.69 -15.59 -30.94
C GLY A 109 5.97 -15.40 -29.44
N ASN A 110 7.17 -15.77 -28.99
CA ASN A 110 7.56 -15.57 -27.59
C ASN A 110 8.07 -14.13 -27.35
N PHE A 111 7.23 -13.31 -26.71
CA PHE A 111 7.53 -11.93 -26.31
C PHE A 111 7.96 -11.81 -24.83
N GLY A 112 8.34 -12.92 -24.20
CA GLY A 112 8.68 -13.00 -22.79
C GLY A 112 7.46 -13.29 -21.89
N SER A 113 7.72 -13.48 -20.60
CA SER A 113 6.71 -13.87 -19.60
C SER A 113 6.85 -13.03 -18.33
N VAL A 114 5.81 -13.08 -17.47
CA VAL A 114 5.84 -12.50 -16.11
C VAL A 114 6.90 -13.18 -15.23
N ASP A 115 7.32 -14.39 -15.60
CA ASP A 115 8.37 -15.16 -14.92
C ASP A 115 9.77 -14.58 -15.20
N GLY A 116 9.87 -13.61 -16.11
CA GLY A 116 11.12 -12.92 -16.44
C GLY A 116 11.90 -13.58 -17.57
N ASP A 117 11.28 -14.52 -18.28
CA ASP A 117 11.89 -15.09 -19.47
C ASP A 117 12.07 -14.00 -20.53
N PRO A 118 13.27 -13.88 -21.12
CA PRO A 118 13.50 -12.92 -22.18
C PRO A 118 12.68 -13.28 -23.43
N PRO A 119 12.32 -12.29 -24.26
CA PRO A 119 11.69 -12.56 -25.55
C PRO A 119 12.63 -13.38 -26.44
N ALA A 120 12.06 -14.16 -27.37
CA ALA A 120 12.84 -14.79 -28.42
C ALA A 120 13.52 -13.73 -29.30
N ALA A 121 14.55 -14.12 -30.05
CA ALA A 121 15.21 -13.21 -30.97
C ALA A 121 14.25 -12.68 -32.06
N MET A 122 14.44 -11.43 -32.50
CA MET A 122 13.60 -10.72 -33.49
C MET A 122 13.43 -11.40 -34.87
N ARG A 123 14.22 -12.44 -35.14
CA ARG A 123 14.08 -13.30 -36.33
C ARG A 123 12.93 -14.31 -36.23
N TYR A 124 12.50 -14.63 -35.01
CA TYR A 124 11.42 -15.58 -34.74
C TYR A 124 10.09 -14.89 -34.46
N THR A 125 10.13 -13.72 -33.82
CA THR A 125 8.94 -12.94 -33.50
C THR A 125 8.43 -12.14 -34.69
N GLU A 126 7.11 -11.97 -34.73
CA GLU A 126 6.42 -11.15 -35.71
C GLU A 126 5.47 -10.18 -35.00
N ALA A 127 5.19 -9.03 -35.61
CA ALA A 127 4.34 -8.01 -35.02
C ALA A 127 3.58 -7.23 -36.09
N ARG A 128 2.49 -6.59 -35.65
CA ARG A 128 1.71 -5.57 -36.37
C ARG A 128 1.13 -4.56 -35.37
N LEU A 129 0.51 -3.49 -35.84
CA LEU A 129 -0.15 -2.52 -34.95
C LEU A 129 -1.32 -3.19 -34.23
N ALA A 130 -1.45 -2.94 -32.93
CA ALA A 130 -2.69 -3.24 -32.23
C ALA A 130 -3.79 -2.28 -32.73
N LYS A 131 -5.04 -2.72 -32.69
CA LYS A 131 -6.19 -1.93 -33.18
C LYS A 131 -6.25 -0.53 -32.54
N ILE A 132 -5.99 -0.44 -31.24
CA ILE A 132 -5.98 0.83 -30.50
C ILE A 132 -4.93 1.83 -31.01
N SER A 133 -3.83 1.35 -31.59
CA SER A 133 -2.76 2.21 -32.13
C SER A 133 -3.17 2.91 -33.41
N GLU A 134 -4.16 2.39 -34.14
CA GLU A 134 -4.71 3.07 -35.32
C GLU A 134 -5.37 4.39 -34.92
N ASP A 135 -6.06 4.45 -33.78
CA ASP A 135 -6.64 5.68 -33.23
C ASP A 135 -5.60 6.62 -32.58
N ILE A 136 -4.40 6.12 -32.28
CA ILE A 136 -3.26 6.96 -31.86
C ILE A 136 -2.64 7.65 -33.09
N LEU A 137 -2.61 6.95 -34.23
CA LEU A 137 -1.99 7.41 -35.49
C LEU A 137 -2.99 8.03 -36.48
N ALA A 138 -4.28 8.11 -36.13
CA ALA A 138 -5.35 8.51 -37.03
C ALA A 138 -5.13 9.92 -37.62
N ASP A 139 -5.45 10.07 -38.91
CA ASP A 139 -5.40 11.34 -39.64
C ASP A 139 -3.99 11.97 -39.76
N LEU A 140 -2.91 11.21 -39.53
CA LEU A 140 -1.53 11.72 -39.60
C LEU A 140 -1.18 12.32 -40.97
N GLU A 141 -1.78 11.83 -42.05
CA GLU A 141 -1.61 12.31 -43.42
C GLU A 141 -2.34 13.64 -43.73
N LYS A 142 -3.16 14.13 -42.80
CA LYS A 142 -4.01 15.33 -42.97
C LYS A 142 -3.41 16.60 -42.36
N GLU A 143 -2.07 16.70 -42.30
CA GLU A 143 -1.35 17.86 -41.74
C GLU A 143 -1.77 18.20 -40.29
N THR A 144 -2.13 17.18 -39.48
CA THR A 144 -2.70 17.37 -38.14
C THR A 144 -1.68 17.67 -37.06
N VAL A 145 -0.40 17.44 -37.32
CA VAL A 145 0.71 17.65 -36.40
C VAL A 145 1.92 18.20 -37.14
N ASP A 146 2.84 18.80 -36.41
CA ASP A 146 4.09 19.31 -36.99
C ASP A 146 5.07 18.16 -37.25
N PHE A 147 5.74 18.24 -38.39
CA PHE A 147 6.78 17.33 -38.83
C PHE A 147 8.15 18.02 -38.75
N ILE A 148 9.17 17.27 -38.38
CA ILE A 148 10.57 17.70 -38.37
C ILE A 148 11.41 16.76 -39.23
N PRO A 149 12.51 17.23 -39.84
CA PRO A 149 13.46 16.36 -40.50
C PRO A 149 13.99 15.30 -39.53
N ASN A 150 14.12 14.06 -40.01
CA ASN A 150 14.77 12.99 -39.27
C ASN A 150 16.29 13.26 -39.13
N PHE A 151 17.01 12.36 -38.47
CA PHE A 151 18.43 12.58 -38.10
C PHE A 151 19.38 12.76 -39.30
N ASP A 152 19.04 12.26 -40.48
CA ASP A 152 19.83 12.40 -41.72
C ASP A 152 19.16 13.33 -42.76
N GLN A 153 18.04 13.96 -42.40
CA GLN A 153 17.25 14.88 -43.23
C GLN A 153 16.72 14.28 -44.55
N THR A 154 16.65 12.96 -44.67
CA THR A 154 16.09 12.28 -45.85
C THR A 154 14.58 12.05 -45.75
N ARG A 155 14.02 12.13 -44.54
CA ARG A 155 12.61 11.93 -44.23
C ARG A 155 12.13 12.93 -43.20
N GLU A 156 10.82 12.97 -43.00
CA GLU A 156 10.19 13.73 -41.93
C GLU A 156 9.62 12.77 -40.88
N GLU A 157 9.63 13.19 -39.61
CA GLU A 157 8.99 12.49 -38.50
C GLU A 157 8.08 13.44 -37.70
N PRO A 158 6.94 12.95 -37.18
CA PRO A 158 6.03 13.79 -36.41
C PRO A 158 6.59 14.08 -35.01
N VAL A 159 6.46 15.32 -34.55
CA VAL A 159 6.89 15.73 -33.19
C VAL A 159 6.04 15.05 -32.13
N VAL A 160 4.73 14.95 -32.36
CA VAL A 160 3.73 14.26 -31.54
C VAL A 160 2.71 13.55 -32.42
N LEU A 161 1.98 12.59 -31.89
CA LEU A 161 0.92 11.91 -32.64
C LEU A 161 -0.45 12.58 -32.44
N PRO A 162 -1.33 12.56 -33.47
CA PRO A 162 -2.71 13.08 -33.40
C PRO A 162 -3.65 12.17 -32.60
N SER A 163 -3.17 11.65 -31.46
CA SER A 163 -3.84 10.61 -30.69
C SER A 163 -5.27 10.99 -30.31
N ARG A 164 -6.23 10.08 -30.53
CA ARG A 164 -7.61 10.16 -30.00
C ARG A 164 -7.72 9.67 -28.56
N ILE A 165 -6.64 9.12 -28.01
CA ILE A 165 -6.61 8.42 -26.74
C ILE A 165 -5.66 9.15 -25.77
N PRO A 166 -6.07 9.42 -24.53
CA PRO A 166 -5.20 10.00 -23.49
C PRO A 166 -4.19 8.97 -22.96
N ASN A 167 -3.32 8.48 -23.86
CA ASN A 167 -2.46 7.33 -23.67
C ASN A 167 -1.47 7.49 -22.49
N LEU A 168 -1.04 8.72 -22.18
CA LEU A 168 -0.18 8.98 -21.01
C LEU A 168 -0.79 8.48 -19.70
N LEU A 169 -2.09 8.73 -19.50
CA LEU A 169 -2.80 8.34 -18.29
C LEU A 169 -3.25 6.88 -18.37
N VAL A 170 -3.70 6.45 -19.54
CA VAL A 170 -4.23 5.11 -19.78
C VAL A 170 -3.16 4.03 -19.62
N ASN A 171 -1.99 4.20 -20.24
CA ASN A 171 -0.90 3.23 -20.17
C ASN A 171 0.18 3.60 -19.15
N GLY A 172 0.23 4.86 -18.72
CA GLY A 172 1.28 5.32 -17.82
C GLY A 172 2.63 5.47 -18.52
N ALA A 173 3.63 5.85 -17.74
CA ALA A 173 5.00 5.96 -18.19
C ALA A 173 5.96 5.89 -17.01
N SER A 174 7.06 5.15 -17.18
CA SER A 174 8.15 5.13 -16.22
C SER A 174 9.46 5.52 -16.91
N GLY A 175 10.30 6.32 -16.26
CA GLY A 175 11.57 6.76 -16.84
C GLY A 175 12.43 7.52 -15.85
N ILE A 176 13.74 7.33 -15.97
CA ILE A 176 14.75 8.04 -15.17
C ILE A 176 15.53 8.92 -16.14
N ALA A 177 15.62 10.21 -15.84
CA ALA A 177 16.40 11.19 -16.58
C ALA A 177 17.50 11.78 -15.67
N VAL A 178 18.26 12.75 -16.19
CA VAL A 178 19.29 13.43 -15.38
C VAL A 178 18.62 14.32 -14.34
N GLY A 179 18.72 13.95 -13.06
CA GLY A 179 18.19 14.71 -11.92
C GLY A 179 16.68 14.62 -11.71
N MET A 180 15.96 13.78 -12.47
CA MET A 180 14.50 13.64 -12.36
C MET A 180 14.02 12.24 -12.75
N ALA A 181 12.82 11.88 -12.31
CA ALA A 181 12.19 10.61 -12.65
C ALA A 181 10.69 10.82 -12.87
N THR A 182 10.09 10.00 -13.74
CA THR A 182 8.65 9.91 -13.94
C THR A 182 8.21 8.48 -13.62
N ASN A 183 7.06 8.37 -12.95
CA ASN A 183 6.42 7.09 -12.67
C ASN A 183 4.89 7.33 -12.60
N ILE A 184 4.28 7.38 -13.78
CA ILE A 184 2.85 7.54 -13.97
C ILE A 184 2.24 6.14 -14.07
N PRO A 185 1.34 5.75 -13.16
CA PRO A 185 0.68 4.45 -13.24
C PRO A 185 -0.39 4.44 -14.35
N PRO A 186 -0.72 3.26 -14.89
CA PRO A 186 -1.83 3.10 -15.82
C PRO A 186 -3.19 3.34 -15.15
N HIS A 187 -4.19 3.68 -15.96
CA HIS A 187 -5.57 3.92 -15.54
C HIS A 187 -6.54 3.24 -16.50
N ASN A 188 -7.77 3.03 -16.04
CA ASN A 188 -8.81 2.47 -16.88
C ASN A 188 -9.23 3.47 -17.97
N LEU A 189 -9.34 3.00 -19.22
CA LEU A 189 -9.68 3.84 -20.37
C LEU A 189 -11.06 4.48 -20.24
N ARG A 190 -12.07 3.72 -19.78
CA ARG A 190 -13.45 4.24 -19.64
C ARG A 190 -13.47 5.42 -18.68
N GLU A 191 -12.84 5.25 -17.52
CA GLU A 191 -12.78 6.26 -16.48
C GLU A 191 -12.09 7.54 -16.95
N ILE A 192 -10.93 7.45 -17.62
CA ILE A 192 -10.20 8.62 -18.11
C ILE A 192 -10.96 9.31 -19.25
N VAL A 193 -11.58 8.56 -20.15
CA VAL A 193 -12.37 9.13 -21.25
C VAL A 193 -13.62 9.84 -20.71
N GLU A 194 -14.33 9.25 -19.76
CA GLU A 194 -15.48 9.89 -19.10
C GLU A 194 -15.05 11.15 -18.33
N ALA A 195 -13.88 11.13 -17.69
CA ALA A 195 -13.30 12.32 -17.05
C ALA A 195 -12.95 13.42 -18.08
N ALA A 196 -12.44 13.05 -19.25
CA ALA A 196 -12.18 13.99 -20.34
C ALA A 196 -13.48 14.60 -20.88
N ILE A 197 -14.52 13.80 -21.09
CA ILE A 197 -15.85 14.27 -21.50
C ILE A 197 -16.43 15.22 -20.44
N LEU A 198 -16.36 14.87 -19.16
CA LEU A 198 -16.79 15.73 -18.06
C LEU A 198 -16.08 17.08 -18.09
N LEU A 199 -14.75 17.10 -18.32
CA LEU A 199 -13.98 18.35 -18.39
C LEU A 199 -14.24 19.17 -19.65
N ILE A 200 -14.72 18.56 -20.74
CA ILE A 200 -15.18 19.28 -21.93
C ILE A 200 -16.55 19.94 -21.67
N GLU A 201 -17.47 19.22 -21.02
CA GLU A 201 -18.82 19.71 -20.71
C GLU A 201 -18.84 20.70 -19.54
N LYS A 202 -17.98 20.46 -18.53
CA LYS A 202 -17.82 21.28 -17.32
C LYS A 202 -16.32 21.55 -17.06
N PRO A 203 -15.73 22.59 -17.68
CA PRO A 203 -14.29 22.90 -17.57
C PRO A 203 -13.78 23.20 -16.14
N ASP A 204 -14.67 23.64 -15.26
CA ASP A 204 -14.38 23.97 -13.86
C ASP A 204 -14.72 22.82 -12.89
N ALA A 205 -14.89 21.59 -13.40
CA ALA A 205 -15.12 20.42 -12.56
C ALA A 205 -14.00 20.25 -11.53
N THR A 206 -14.39 19.99 -10.29
CA THR A 206 -13.45 19.84 -9.18
C THR A 206 -12.75 18.48 -9.22
N LEU A 207 -11.59 18.36 -8.58
CA LEU A 207 -10.90 17.07 -8.45
C LEU A 207 -11.80 15.99 -7.84
N LYS A 208 -12.64 16.35 -6.86
CA LYS A 208 -13.60 15.44 -6.23
C LYS A 208 -14.65 14.91 -7.21
N GLU A 209 -15.08 15.72 -8.18
CA GLU A 209 -16.01 15.29 -9.22
C GLU A 209 -15.33 14.34 -10.21
N VAL A 210 -14.09 14.66 -10.62
CA VAL A 210 -13.29 13.79 -11.50
C VAL A 210 -12.96 12.46 -10.83
N MET A 211 -12.61 12.46 -9.53
CA MET A 211 -12.30 11.24 -8.78
C MET A 211 -13.51 10.32 -8.54
N LYS A 212 -14.75 10.82 -8.70
CA LYS A 212 -15.92 9.94 -8.73
C LYS A 212 -15.94 9.05 -9.97
N LEU A 213 -15.35 9.53 -11.07
CA LEU A 213 -15.20 8.79 -12.33
C LEU A 213 -13.88 8.03 -12.39
N VAL A 214 -12.82 8.57 -11.78
CA VAL A 214 -11.46 7.98 -11.73
C VAL A 214 -11.10 7.70 -10.27
N PRO A 215 -11.50 6.55 -9.70
CA PRO A 215 -11.22 6.23 -8.29
C PRO A 215 -9.71 6.10 -7.98
N GLY A 216 -8.92 5.67 -8.97
CA GLY A 216 -7.48 5.48 -8.82
C GLY A 216 -6.85 4.77 -10.03
N PRO A 217 -5.57 4.37 -9.94
CA PRO A 217 -4.89 3.60 -10.98
C PRO A 217 -5.52 2.23 -11.26
N ASP A 218 -5.30 1.69 -12.46
CA ASP A 218 -5.74 0.34 -12.89
C ASP A 218 -4.58 -0.39 -13.59
N PHE A 219 -4.03 -1.40 -12.93
CA PHE A 219 -2.84 -2.12 -13.37
C PHE A 219 -3.19 -3.36 -14.19
N PRO A 220 -2.33 -3.73 -15.17
CA PRO A 220 -2.56 -4.90 -16.01
C PRO A 220 -2.64 -6.22 -15.20
N THR A 221 -1.91 -6.31 -14.08
CA THR A 221 -1.84 -7.50 -13.21
C THR A 221 -2.96 -7.57 -12.16
N GLY A 222 -3.84 -6.56 -12.07
CA GLY A 222 -4.87 -6.49 -11.03
C GLY A 222 -4.31 -6.03 -9.68
N ALA A 223 -4.38 -6.90 -8.68
CA ALA A 223 -3.99 -6.71 -7.28
C ALA A 223 -4.89 -5.74 -6.48
N TYR A 224 -4.60 -5.63 -5.18
CA TYR A 224 -5.22 -4.64 -4.30
C TYR A 224 -4.36 -3.37 -4.21
N ILE A 225 -5.01 -2.22 -4.20
CA ILE A 225 -4.44 -0.96 -3.74
C ILE A 225 -4.98 -0.69 -2.34
N ALA A 226 -4.09 -0.55 -1.37
CA ALA A 226 -4.43 -0.22 0.01
C ALA A 226 -4.21 1.28 0.27
N GLY A 227 -5.30 1.98 0.60
CA GLY A 227 -5.29 3.41 0.94
C GLY A 227 -5.47 4.34 -0.26
N ARG A 228 -6.19 5.44 -0.05
CA ARG A 228 -6.56 6.43 -1.09
C ARG A 228 -5.87 7.79 -0.94
N GLU A 229 -5.36 8.09 0.25
CA GLU A 229 -4.77 9.38 0.61
C GLU A 229 -3.62 9.78 -0.33
N GLY A 230 -2.72 8.83 -0.62
CA GLY A 230 -1.60 9.07 -1.52
C GLY A 230 -2.00 9.23 -3.00
N ILE A 231 -3.09 8.59 -3.43
CA ILE A 231 -3.65 8.79 -4.78
C ILE A 231 -4.21 10.20 -4.91
N GLU A 232 -5.01 10.65 -3.94
CA GLU A 232 -5.57 12.00 -3.93
C GLU A 232 -4.47 13.07 -3.92
N ALA A 233 -3.43 12.87 -3.09
CA ALA A 233 -2.26 13.74 -3.06
C ALA A 233 -1.55 13.82 -4.43
N ALA A 234 -1.38 12.67 -5.10
CA ALA A 234 -0.78 12.60 -6.42
C ALA A 234 -1.63 13.28 -7.50
N TYR A 235 -2.94 13.07 -7.50
CA TYR A 235 -3.82 13.72 -8.47
C TYR A 235 -3.94 15.23 -8.25
N LYS A 236 -3.71 15.71 -7.03
CA LYS A 236 -3.71 17.14 -6.70
C LYS A 236 -2.37 17.81 -7.02
N THR A 237 -1.25 17.19 -6.64
CA THR A 237 0.08 17.84 -6.64
C THR A 237 1.04 17.29 -7.69
N GLY A 238 0.78 16.09 -8.22
CA GLY A 238 1.67 15.34 -9.11
C GLY A 238 2.52 14.29 -8.39
N ARG A 239 2.51 14.22 -7.06
CA ARG A 239 3.28 13.24 -6.28
C ARG A 239 2.48 12.58 -5.16
N GLY A 240 2.71 11.30 -4.96
CA GLY A 240 2.11 10.53 -3.86
C GLY A 240 2.57 9.07 -3.89
N SER A 241 2.14 8.27 -2.94
CA SER A 241 2.44 6.84 -2.93
C SER A 241 1.32 6.04 -2.28
N PHE A 242 1.14 4.80 -2.70
CA PHE A 242 0.18 3.87 -2.11
C PHE A 242 0.78 2.47 -2.04
N ILE A 243 0.18 1.60 -1.25
CA ILE A 243 0.63 0.21 -1.13
C ILE A 243 -0.13 -0.65 -2.14
N MET A 244 0.61 -1.42 -2.93
CA MET A 244 0.06 -2.52 -3.72
C MET A 244 0.22 -3.83 -2.95
N ARG A 245 -0.84 -4.65 -2.92
CA ARG A 245 -0.86 -5.94 -2.23
C ARG A 245 -1.40 -7.03 -3.15
N ALA A 246 -0.73 -8.18 -3.14
CA ALA A 246 -1.13 -9.39 -3.84
C ALA A 246 -2.52 -9.86 -3.42
N LYS A 247 -3.24 -10.49 -4.34
CA LYS A 247 -4.51 -11.14 -4.04
C LYS A 247 -4.25 -12.59 -3.67
N ALA A 248 -4.46 -12.89 -2.39
CA ALA A 248 -4.28 -14.21 -1.82
C ALA A 248 -5.55 -14.66 -1.09
N ALA A 249 -5.82 -15.96 -1.13
CA ALA A 249 -6.91 -16.61 -0.39
C ALA A 249 -6.37 -17.84 0.34
N ILE A 250 -7.02 -18.21 1.44
CA ILE A 250 -6.72 -19.43 2.19
C ILE A 250 -7.66 -20.52 1.68
N GLU A 251 -7.10 -21.67 1.29
CA GLU A 251 -7.84 -22.84 0.81
C GLU A 251 -7.56 -24.07 1.68
N GLU A 252 -8.61 -24.75 2.14
CA GLU A 252 -8.49 -26.03 2.85
C GLU A 252 -8.08 -27.14 1.89
N THR A 253 -6.91 -27.73 2.14
CA THR A 253 -6.30 -28.80 1.34
C THR A 253 -6.36 -30.12 2.10
N GLY A 254 -7.56 -30.65 2.32
CA GLY A 254 -7.81 -31.90 3.02
C GLY A 254 -8.19 -31.72 4.50
N LYS A 255 -8.22 -32.83 5.26
CA LYS A 255 -8.87 -32.87 6.58
C LYS A 255 -8.21 -32.03 7.70
N ASP A 256 -6.96 -31.58 7.54
CA ASP A 256 -6.20 -30.82 8.56
C ASP A 256 -5.04 -29.99 7.93
N ARG A 257 -5.16 -29.52 6.70
CA ARG A 257 -4.10 -28.74 6.03
C ARG A 257 -4.71 -27.56 5.28
N GLU A 258 -4.07 -26.41 5.40
CA GLU A 258 -4.45 -25.19 4.69
C GLU A 258 -3.33 -24.79 3.73
N SER A 259 -3.69 -24.08 2.68
CA SER A 259 -2.75 -23.50 1.71
C SER A 259 -3.10 -22.04 1.44
N ILE A 260 -2.07 -21.23 1.20
CA ILE A 260 -2.25 -19.85 0.75
C ILE A 260 -2.09 -19.83 -0.76
N VAL A 261 -3.13 -19.38 -1.45
CA VAL A 261 -3.21 -19.36 -2.91
C VAL A 261 -3.17 -17.93 -3.41
N ILE A 262 -2.10 -17.59 -4.11
CA ILE A 262 -1.86 -16.27 -4.68
C ILE A 262 -2.30 -16.29 -6.14
N THR A 263 -3.26 -15.43 -6.48
CA THR A 263 -3.87 -15.36 -7.82
C THR A 263 -3.44 -14.14 -8.62
N GLU A 264 -3.05 -13.05 -7.94
CA GLU A 264 -2.58 -11.82 -8.57
C GLU A 264 -1.41 -11.24 -7.76
N ILE A 265 -0.35 -10.81 -8.43
CA ILE A 265 0.84 -10.19 -7.80
C ILE A 265 0.91 -8.67 -8.11
N PRO A 266 1.60 -7.87 -7.27
CA PRO A 266 1.78 -6.46 -7.53
C PRO A 266 2.46 -6.17 -8.87
N TYR A 267 2.26 -4.95 -9.37
CA TYR A 267 2.77 -4.55 -10.68
C TYR A 267 4.31 -4.57 -10.72
N GLN A 268 4.88 -5.07 -11.82
CA GLN A 268 6.33 -5.25 -12.01
C GLN A 268 7.04 -6.19 -11.03
N VAL A 269 6.30 -7.01 -10.28
CA VAL A 269 6.87 -8.11 -9.50
C VAL A 269 7.07 -9.31 -10.41
N ASN A 270 8.26 -9.91 -10.33
CA ASN A 270 8.59 -11.12 -11.08
C ASN A 270 8.15 -12.35 -10.28
N LYS A 271 7.38 -13.23 -10.91
CA LYS A 271 6.79 -14.40 -10.24
C LYS A 271 7.85 -15.40 -9.75
N ALA A 272 8.81 -15.75 -10.61
CA ALA A 272 9.87 -16.71 -10.27
C ALA A 272 10.76 -16.20 -9.12
N ARG A 273 11.14 -14.92 -9.13
CA ARG A 273 11.91 -14.29 -8.05
C ARG A 273 11.12 -14.22 -6.75
N LEU A 274 9.81 -13.99 -6.80
CA LEU A 274 8.97 -14.03 -5.61
C LEU A 274 8.99 -15.42 -4.96
N ILE A 275 8.83 -16.47 -5.76
CA ILE A 275 8.88 -17.86 -5.29
C ILE A 275 10.27 -18.19 -4.72
N GLU A 276 11.34 -17.83 -5.43
CA GLU A 276 12.73 -17.99 -4.98
C GLU A 276 12.96 -17.28 -3.63
N ARG A 277 12.44 -16.05 -3.49
CA ARG A 277 12.54 -15.28 -2.25
C ARG A 277 11.78 -15.92 -1.10
N ILE A 278 10.58 -16.47 -1.34
CA ILE A 278 9.84 -17.20 -0.30
C ILE A 278 10.65 -18.43 0.14
N ALA A 279 11.17 -19.21 -0.81
CA ALA A 279 12.00 -20.38 -0.50
C ALA A 279 13.26 -20.01 0.29
N GLU A 280 13.94 -18.92 -0.07
CA GLU A 280 15.11 -18.41 0.65
C GLU A 280 14.77 -18.00 2.10
N LEU A 281 13.62 -17.35 2.30
CA LEU A 281 13.17 -16.94 3.64
C LEU A 281 12.79 -18.14 4.52
N VAL A 282 12.23 -19.21 3.93
CA VAL A 282 11.95 -20.47 4.61
C VAL A 282 13.24 -21.19 4.99
N GLN A 283 14.21 -21.29 4.07
CA GLN A 283 15.52 -21.91 4.33
C GLN A 283 16.30 -21.19 5.44
N ASN A 284 16.24 -19.85 5.45
CA ASN A 284 16.89 -19.00 6.46
C ASN A 284 16.13 -18.92 7.79
N LYS A 285 15.03 -19.67 7.96
CA LYS A 285 14.15 -19.65 9.16
C LYS A 285 13.64 -18.25 9.51
N LYS A 286 13.44 -17.40 8.49
CA LYS A 286 12.75 -16.11 8.66
C LYS A 286 11.24 -16.26 8.49
N LEU A 287 10.81 -17.22 7.68
CA LEU A 287 9.42 -17.67 7.58
C LEU A 287 9.36 -19.12 8.06
N GLU A 288 8.58 -19.36 9.12
CA GLU A 288 8.29 -20.70 9.63
C GLU A 288 6.87 -21.11 9.22
N GLY A 289 6.49 -22.36 9.48
CA GLY A 289 5.16 -22.87 9.14
C GLY A 289 4.86 -23.18 7.66
N ILE A 290 5.75 -22.88 6.72
CA ILE A 290 5.60 -23.26 5.29
C ILE A 290 6.23 -24.64 5.04
N SER A 291 5.51 -25.55 4.38
CA SER A 291 6.00 -26.87 4.00
C SER A 291 6.57 -26.92 2.58
N ASP A 292 5.88 -26.29 1.63
CA ASP A 292 6.26 -26.30 0.21
C ASP A 292 5.70 -25.05 -0.51
N VAL A 293 6.31 -24.68 -1.64
CA VAL A 293 5.84 -23.60 -2.52
C VAL A 293 5.83 -24.11 -3.96
N ARG A 294 4.67 -24.09 -4.60
CA ARG A 294 4.47 -24.61 -5.95
C ARG A 294 3.87 -23.56 -6.88
N ASP A 295 4.28 -23.59 -8.14
CA ASP A 295 3.65 -22.82 -9.20
C ASP A 295 2.70 -23.72 -10.01
N GLU A 296 1.40 -23.45 -9.89
CA GLU A 296 0.34 -24.13 -10.62
C GLU A 296 -0.29 -23.21 -11.67
N SER A 297 0.43 -22.15 -12.06
CA SER A 297 -0.03 -21.21 -13.09
C SER A 297 -0.23 -21.92 -14.43
N SER A 298 -1.34 -21.60 -15.10
CA SER A 298 -1.70 -22.15 -16.40
C SER A 298 -1.99 -21.03 -17.40
N ARG A 299 -2.47 -21.40 -18.60
CA ARG A 299 -2.98 -20.40 -19.57
C ARG A 299 -4.26 -19.70 -19.08
N GLU A 300 -4.96 -20.28 -18.10
CA GLU A 300 -6.22 -19.75 -17.56
C GLU A 300 -5.98 -18.70 -16.45
N GLY A 301 -4.78 -18.64 -15.88
CA GLY A 301 -4.45 -17.65 -14.85
C GLY A 301 -3.24 -18.04 -14.00
N MET A 302 -2.78 -17.06 -13.22
CA MET A 302 -1.71 -17.25 -12.25
C MET A 302 -2.24 -17.96 -11.00
N ARG A 303 -1.50 -18.96 -10.52
CA ARG A 303 -1.82 -19.69 -9.28
C ARG A 303 -0.54 -20.14 -8.59
N ILE A 304 -0.12 -19.42 -7.56
CA ILE A 304 1.02 -19.81 -6.71
C ILE A 304 0.46 -20.37 -5.41
N VAL A 305 0.93 -21.55 -5.02
CA VAL A 305 0.46 -22.28 -3.84
C VAL A 305 1.55 -22.35 -2.81
N VAL A 306 1.26 -21.84 -1.62
CA VAL A 306 2.12 -21.99 -0.45
C VAL A 306 1.43 -22.98 0.49
N GLU A 307 1.95 -24.20 0.56
CA GLU A 307 1.44 -25.22 1.47
C GLU A 307 1.94 -24.97 2.89
N LEU A 308 1.04 -25.10 3.87
CA LEU A 308 1.36 -24.87 5.28
C LEU A 308 1.56 -26.20 6.02
N LYS A 309 2.38 -26.16 7.08
CA LYS A 309 2.53 -27.27 8.02
C LYS A 309 1.26 -27.42 8.85
N ARG A 310 1.03 -28.64 9.35
CA ARG A 310 -0.16 -28.98 10.13
C ARG A 310 -0.18 -28.20 11.46
N GLY A 311 -1.29 -27.54 11.75
CA GLY A 311 -1.50 -26.82 13.02
C GLY A 311 -0.95 -25.39 13.06
N GLU A 312 -0.44 -24.88 11.94
CA GLU A 312 -0.01 -23.48 11.82
C GLU A 312 -1.22 -22.57 11.56
N GLU A 313 -1.14 -21.31 12.01
CA GLU A 313 -2.18 -20.32 11.77
C GLU A 313 -1.93 -19.63 10.41
N SER A 314 -2.86 -19.82 9.47
CA SER A 314 -2.72 -19.36 8.08
C SER A 314 -2.64 -17.84 7.93
N GLN A 315 -3.38 -17.08 8.74
CA GLN A 315 -3.41 -15.62 8.68
C GLN A 315 -2.09 -14.99 9.13
N LEU A 316 -1.42 -15.56 10.13
CA LEU A 316 -0.10 -15.14 10.61
C LEU A 316 0.96 -15.34 9.53
N ILE A 317 0.96 -16.49 8.86
CA ILE A 317 1.88 -16.77 7.76
C ILE A 317 1.62 -15.83 6.58
N LEU A 318 0.36 -15.59 6.24
CA LEU A 318 -0.01 -14.63 5.20
C LEU A 318 0.45 -13.20 5.52
N ASN A 319 0.27 -12.75 6.76
CA ASN A 319 0.77 -11.46 7.22
C ASN A 319 2.31 -11.39 7.15
N SER A 320 2.99 -12.47 7.52
CA SER A 320 4.45 -12.58 7.44
C SER A 320 4.95 -12.54 5.99
N LEU A 321 4.24 -13.21 5.07
CA LEU A 321 4.50 -13.16 3.64
C LEU A 321 4.37 -11.72 3.11
N PHE A 322 3.30 -11.00 3.45
CA PHE A 322 3.16 -9.59 3.06
C PHE A 322 4.29 -8.71 3.60
N LYS A 323 4.76 -8.95 4.83
CA LYS A 323 5.81 -8.12 5.44
C LYS A 323 7.20 -8.37 4.87
N HIS A 324 7.52 -9.61 4.51
CA HIS A 324 8.88 -10.03 4.16
C HIS A 324 9.11 -10.27 2.67
N THR A 325 8.07 -10.25 1.85
CA THR A 325 8.14 -10.52 0.40
C THR A 325 7.56 -9.38 -0.42
N GLN A 326 7.76 -9.45 -1.75
CA GLN A 326 7.16 -8.51 -2.70
C GLN A 326 5.66 -8.77 -2.96
N MET A 327 5.00 -9.62 -2.16
CA MET A 327 3.53 -9.68 -2.14
C MET A 327 2.92 -8.36 -1.67
N GLN A 328 3.67 -7.50 -0.99
CA GLN A 328 3.27 -6.14 -0.69
C GLN A 328 4.42 -5.17 -0.99
N GLU A 329 4.17 -4.15 -1.82
CA GLU A 329 5.17 -3.17 -2.22
C GLU A 329 4.58 -1.76 -2.31
N SER A 330 5.40 -0.74 -2.02
CA SER A 330 4.99 0.65 -2.15
C SER A 330 5.18 1.12 -3.59
N PHE A 331 4.13 1.69 -4.19
CA PHE A 331 4.19 2.31 -5.51
C PHE A 331 4.26 3.83 -5.37
N GLY A 332 5.37 4.44 -5.81
CA GLY A 332 5.55 5.89 -5.84
C GLY A 332 5.05 6.50 -7.15
N MET A 333 4.06 7.39 -7.08
CA MET A 333 3.54 8.16 -8.20
C MET A 333 4.35 9.45 -8.39
N ILE A 334 4.88 9.65 -9.59
CA ILE A 334 5.53 10.89 -10.01
C ILE A 334 5.00 11.27 -11.38
N LEU A 335 4.01 12.18 -11.40
CA LEU A 335 3.30 12.63 -12.59
C LEU A 335 4.09 13.73 -13.32
N LEU A 336 5.25 13.34 -13.86
CA LEU A 336 6.17 14.22 -14.58
C LEU A 336 6.14 13.91 -16.09
N SER A 337 5.90 14.92 -16.91
CA SER A 337 5.93 14.80 -18.38
C SER A 337 6.48 16.07 -19.04
N ILE A 338 6.80 15.99 -20.34
CA ILE A 338 7.18 17.15 -21.14
C ILE A 338 5.94 17.94 -21.54
N VAL A 339 5.94 19.24 -21.25
CA VAL A 339 4.90 20.21 -21.62
C VAL A 339 5.59 21.38 -22.31
N ALA A 340 5.28 21.61 -23.59
CA ALA A 340 5.90 22.66 -24.39
C ALA A 340 7.45 22.65 -24.32
N GLY A 341 8.05 21.46 -24.39
CA GLY A 341 9.50 21.26 -24.36
C GLY A 341 10.16 21.34 -22.98
N GLN A 342 9.38 21.48 -21.90
CA GLN A 342 9.90 21.55 -20.52
C GLN A 342 9.32 20.43 -19.63
N PRO A 343 10.12 19.80 -18.75
CA PRO A 343 9.61 18.86 -17.77
C PRO A 343 8.75 19.58 -16.73
N ARG A 344 7.52 19.10 -16.50
CA ARG A 344 6.59 19.65 -15.50
C ARG A 344 5.89 18.56 -14.73
N GLU A 345 5.74 18.76 -13.43
CA GLU A 345 4.90 17.94 -12.57
C GLU A 345 3.47 18.47 -12.61
N LEU A 346 2.52 17.58 -12.87
CA LEU A 346 1.12 17.94 -13.09
C LEU A 346 0.21 17.01 -12.30
N GLY A 347 -0.88 17.57 -11.76
CA GLY A 347 -1.99 16.76 -11.27
C GLY A 347 -2.82 16.15 -12.41
N LEU A 348 -3.85 15.39 -12.06
CA LEU A 348 -4.70 14.67 -13.01
C LEU A 348 -5.47 15.61 -13.95
N ILE A 349 -6.12 16.64 -13.40
CA ILE A 349 -6.93 17.59 -14.19
C ILE A 349 -6.07 18.33 -15.24
N PRO A 350 -4.92 18.94 -14.88
CA PRO A 350 -4.05 19.57 -15.87
C PRO A 350 -3.61 18.64 -16.99
N MET A 351 -3.28 17.37 -16.70
CA MET A 351 -2.91 16.40 -17.73
C MET A 351 -4.05 16.13 -18.71
N ILE A 352 -5.28 15.92 -18.21
CA ILE A 352 -6.45 15.70 -19.08
C ILE A 352 -6.75 16.96 -19.91
N LYS A 353 -6.64 18.16 -19.32
CA LYS A 353 -6.85 19.43 -20.04
C LYS A 353 -5.84 19.61 -21.18
N LEU A 354 -4.56 19.30 -20.96
CA LEU A 354 -3.53 19.37 -22.00
C LEU A 354 -3.79 18.38 -23.15
N PHE A 355 -4.32 17.19 -22.84
CA PHE A 355 -4.78 16.26 -23.88
C PHE A 355 -5.98 16.84 -24.66
N ILE A 356 -6.97 17.44 -23.98
CA ILE A 356 -8.12 18.08 -24.64
C ILE A 356 -7.66 19.23 -25.55
N GLU A 357 -6.74 20.06 -25.09
CA GLU A 357 -6.16 21.16 -25.89
C GLU A 357 -5.47 20.62 -27.16
N HIS A 358 -4.71 19.53 -27.03
CA HIS A 358 -4.11 18.85 -28.18
C HIS A 358 -5.18 18.32 -29.15
N ARG A 359 -6.26 17.71 -28.65
CA ARG A 359 -7.38 17.26 -29.49
C ARG A 359 -8.06 18.42 -30.22
N VAL A 360 -8.23 19.56 -29.56
CA VAL A 360 -8.80 20.77 -30.20
C VAL A 360 -7.92 21.23 -31.36
N ASP A 361 -6.59 21.28 -31.18
CA ASP A 361 -5.66 21.66 -32.25
C ASP A 361 -5.70 20.67 -33.41
N VAL A 362 -5.61 19.36 -33.12
CA VAL A 362 -5.66 18.29 -34.12
C VAL A 362 -6.95 18.35 -34.95
N ILE A 363 -8.12 18.47 -34.30
CA ILE A 363 -9.39 18.53 -35.03
C ILE A 363 -9.49 19.81 -35.85
N ARG A 364 -9.03 20.95 -35.33
CA ARG A 364 -9.03 22.20 -36.08
C ARG A 364 -8.15 22.11 -37.33
N ARG A 365 -6.93 21.58 -37.21
CA ARG A 365 -6.02 21.37 -38.34
C ARG A 365 -6.61 20.40 -39.36
N ARG A 366 -7.17 19.27 -38.92
CA ARG A 366 -7.88 18.30 -39.78
C ARG A 366 -9.02 18.96 -40.54
N THR A 367 -9.86 19.72 -39.84
CA THR A 367 -11.03 20.41 -40.42
C THR A 367 -10.59 21.45 -41.46
N ILE A 368 -9.49 22.18 -41.21
CA ILE A 368 -8.91 23.13 -42.18
C ILE A 368 -8.36 22.39 -43.41
N PHE A 369 -7.67 21.26 -43.22
CA PHE A 369 -7.14 20.46 -44.31
C PHE A 369 -8.28 19.91 -45.20
N GLU A 370 -9.30 19.32 -44.58
CA GLU A 370 -10.47 18.79 -45.28
C GLU A 370 -11.25 19.91 -45.99
N LEU A 371 -11.41 21.07 -45.36
CA LEU A 371 -12.04 22.23 -45.98
C LEU A 371 -11.26 22.70 -47.21
N ARG A 372 -9.93 22.82 -47.11
CA ARG A 372 -9.06 23.19 -48.24
C ARG A 372 -9.21 22.21 -49.40
N LYS A 373 -9.26 20.90 -49.12
CA LYS A 373 -9.45 19.85 -50.14
C LYS A 373 -10.85 19.88 -50.74
N ALA A 374 -11.88 20.08 -49.93
CA ALA A 374 -13.27 20.18 -50.36
C ALA A 374 -13.47 21.41 -51.26
N GLU A 375 -12.94 22.58 -50.89
CA GLU A 375 -12.99 23.81 -51.69
C GLU A 375 -12.23 23.66 -53.02
N GLN A 376 -11.08 23.00 -53.03
CA GLN A 376 -10.37 22.66 -54.28
C GLN A 376 -11.20 21.76 -55.18
N ARG A 377 -11.87 20.75 -54.63
CA ARG A 377 -12.75 19.83 -55.39
C ARG A 377 -13.99 20.54 -55.91
N GLN A 378 -14.64 21.35 -55.07
CA GLN A 378 -15.79 22.19 -55.41
C GLN A 378 -15.45 23.11 -56.58
N HIS A 379 -14.27 23.75 -56.54
CA HIS A 379 -13.80 24.65 -57.58
C HIS A 379 -13.77 23.96 -58.95
N ILE A 380 -13.25 22.73 -59.02
CA ILE A 380 -13.22 21.94 -60.27
C ILE A 380 -14.63 21.51 -60.71
N LEU A 381 -15.44 20.95 -59.81
CA LEU A 381 -16.81 20.49 -60.11
C LEU A 381 -17.70 21.63 -60.59
N ARG A 382 -17.53 22.83 -60.02
CA ARG A 382 -18.23 24.04 -60.48
C ARG A 382 -17.81 24.46 -61.88
N GLY A 383 -16.53 24.32 -62.22
CA GLY A 383 -16.03 24.50 -63.58
C GLY A 383 -16.67 23.52 -64.56
N TYR A 384 -16.82 22.25 -64.18
CA TYR A 384 -17.52 21.25 -64.98
C TYR A 384 -18.99 21.59 -65.18
N GLN A 385 -19.70 21.99 -64.13
CA GLN A 385 -21.09 22.42 -64.27
C GLN A 385 -21.25 23.56 -65.27
N ILE A 386 -20.42 24.61 -65.15
CA ILE A 386 -20.46 25.77 -66.07
C ILE A 386 -20.12 25.35 -67.49
N ALA A 387 -19.14 24.47 -67.68
CA ALA A 387 -18.77 23.96 -69.00
C ALA A 387 -19.88 23.11 -69.63
N LEU A 388 -20.55 22.27 -68.84
CA LEU A 388 -21.67 21.43 -69.27
C LEU A 388 -22.90 22.27 -69.64
N ASP A 389 -23.20 23.32 -68.87
CA ASP A 389 -24.26 24.29 -69.18
C ASP A 389 -24.02 25.05 -70.50
N HIS A 390 -22.76 25.10 -70.99
CA HIS A 390 -22.34 25.78 -72.21
C HIS A 390 -21.62 24.85 -73.21
N LEU A 391 -21.93 23.55 -73.18
CA LEU A 391 -21.17 22.49 -73.86
C LEU A 391 -20.95 22.75 -75.36
N ASP A 392 -21.98 23.18 -76.07
CA ASP A 392 -21.88 23.44 -77.52
C ASP A 392 -20.84 24.51 -77.84
N ASN A 393 -20.79 25.61 -77.07
CA ASN A 393 -19.82 26.67 -77.27
C ASN A 393 -18.41 26.23 -76.85
N VAL A 394 -18.29 25.43 -75.80
CA VAL A 394 -17.01 24.82 -75.39
C VAL A 394 -16.45 23.94 -76.51
N ILE A 395 -17.27 23.06 -77.11
CA ILE A 395 -16.85 22.20 -78.22
C ILE A 395 -16.48 23.04 -79.45
N ARG A 396 -17.25 24.08 -79.78
CA ARG A 396 -16.95 24.98 -80.91
C ARG A 396 -15.61 25.70 -80.73
N ILE A 397 -15.32 26.17 -79.52
CA ILE A 397 -14.04 26.82 -79.21
C ILE A 397 -12.89 25.83 -79.33
N ILE A 398 -13.02 24.63 -78.74
CA ILE A 398 -11.97 23.59 -78.79
C ILE A 398 -11.69 23.16 -80.23
N ARG A 399 -12.73 22.91 -81.04
CA ARG A 399 -12.58 22.51 -82.45
C ARG A 399 -12.05 23.62 -83.36
N GLY A 400 -12.24 24.89 -82.97
CA GLY A 400 -11.86 26.06 -83.75
C GLY A 400 -10.48 26.64 -83.39
N SER A 401 -9.77 26.02 -82.45
CA SER A 401 -8.40 26.37 -82.05
C SER A 401 -7.38 25.43 -82.70
N ALA A 402 -6.19 25.93 -83.02
CA ALA A 402 -5.12 25.16 -83.66
C ALA A 402 -4.43 24.15 -82.72
N GLY A 403 -4.49 24.37 -81.40
CA GLY A 403 -3.92 23.46 -80.41
C GLY A 403 -4.37 23.75 -78.98
N ARG A 404 -3.94 22.91 -78.03
CA ARG A 404 -4.36 22.97 -76.62
C ARG A 404 -4.11 24.34 -75.97
N ALA A 405 -2.96 24.96 -76.23
CA ALA A 405 -2.61 26.26 -75.67
C ALA A 405 -3.57 27.37 -76.13
N GLU A 406 -3.93 27.37 -77.41
CA GLU A 406 -4.90 28.33 -77.98
C GLU A 406 -6.32 28.03 -77.48
N ALA A 407 -6.73 26.76 -77.41
CA ALA A 407 -8.03 26.38 -76.86
C ALA A 407 -8.19 26.83 -75.40
N LYS A 408 -7.13 26.69 -74.59
CA LYS A 408 -7.10 27.17 -73.20
C LYS A 408 -7.29 28.68 -73.11
N ASP A 409 -6.52 29.46 -73.88
CA ASP A 409 -6.62 30.92 -73.89
C ASP A 409 -8.00 31.39 -74.39
N ASN A 410 -8.52 30.77 -75.44
CA ASN A 410 -9.83 31.06 -76.00
C ASN A 410 -10.97 30.73 -75.02
N LEU A 411 -10.93 29.59 -74.32
CA LEU A 411 -11.90 29.27 -73.28
C LEU A 411 -11.83 30.26 -72.12
N PHE A 412 -10.62 30.66 -71.72
CA PHE A 412 -10.43 31.66 -70.65
C PHE A 412 -11.07 32.99 -71.02
N LYS A 413 -10.77 33.50 -72.22
CA LYS A 413 -11.36 34.73 -72.75
C LYS A 413 -12.89 34.63 -72.85
N TYR A 414 -13.41 33.52 -73.36
CA TYR A 414 -14.84 33.31 -73.50
C TYR A 414 -15.59 33.40 -72.16
N PHE A 415 -15.10 32.71 -71.13
CA PHE A 415 -15.71 32.69 -69.80
C PHE A 415 -15.39 33.92 -68.93
N THR A 416 -14.52 34.82 -69.39
CA THR A 416 -14.22 36.13 -68.76
C THR A 416 -14.89 37.29 -69.51
N ASN A 417 -15.95 37.00 -70.28
CA ASN A 417 -16.72 37.96 -71.06
C ASN A 417 -15.89 38.73 -72.12
N GLN A 418 -14.81 38.13 -72.61
CA GLN A 418 -14.03 38.66 -73.73
C GLN A 418 -14.45 37.97 -75.03
N ALA A 419 -14.51 38.73 -76.12
CA ALA A 419 -14.81 38.16 -77.42
C ALA A 419 -13.64 37.33 -77.95
N VAL A 420 -13.94 36.20 -78.59
CA VAL A 420 -12.96 35.23 -79.07
C VAL A 420 -13.18 35.01 -80.56
N THR A 421 -12.09 34.98 -81.34
CA THR A 421 -12.16 34.62 -82.75
C THR A 421 -11.73 33.18 -82.92
N ILE A 422 -12.61 32.34 -83.48
CA ILE A 422 -12.35 30.92 -83.74
C ILE A 422 -12.45 30.63 -85.23
N MET A 423 -11.73 29.60 -85.70
CA MET A 423 -11.81 29.14 -87.08
C MET A 423 -12.88 28.06 -87.21
N GLU A 424 -14.03 28.39 -87.81
CA GLU A 424 -15.14 27.44 -87.98
C GLU A 424 -15.41 27.24 -89.47
N LYS A 425 -15.20 26.02 -89.99
CA LYS A 425 -15.38 25.67 -91.42
C LYS A 425 -14.58 26.57 -92.38
N GLY A 426 -13.37 26.97 -92.00
CA GLY A 426 -12.47 27.76 -92.84
C GLY A 426 -12.70 29.28 -92.83
N ALA A 427 -13.65 29.78 -92.04
CA ALA A 427 -13.90 31.21 -91.86
C ALA A 427 -13.68 31.63 -90.39
N ALA A 428 -13.08 32.80 -90.18
CA ALA A 428 -12.95 33.40 -88.86
C ALA A 428 -14.31 33.87 -88.36
N LYS A 429 -14.76 33.34 -87.21
CA LYS A 429 -16.00 33.75 -86.55
C LYS A 429 -15.71 34.32 -85.17
N LYS A 430 -16.32 35.47 -84.88
CA LYS A 430 -16.25 36.12 -83.58
C LYS A 430 -17.37 35.60 -82.69
N LEU A 431 -17.03 34.92 -81.61
CA LEU A 431 -17.92 34.58 -80.51
C LEU A 431 -17.88 35.69 -79.46
N THR A 432 -19.04 36.17 -79.02
CA THR A 432 -19.13 37.04 -77.85
C THR A 432 -18.87 36.22 -76.59
N GLY A 433 -18.05 36.75 -75.68
CA GLY A 433 -17.86 36.14 -74.37
C GLY A 433 -19.18 36.09 -73.58
N ILE A 434 -19.20 35.27 -72.55
CA ILE A 434 -20.39 35.07 -71.71
C ILE A 434 -20.25 35.79 -70.36
N ILE A 435 -21.37 36.35 -69.90
CA ILE A 435 -21.54 36.81 -68.52
C ILE A 435 -22.17 35.66 -67.73
N LEU A 436 -21.42 35.11 -66.77
CA LEU A 436 -21.89 33.99 -65.94
C LEU A 436 -22.97 34.43 -64.95
N ASP A 437 -24.00 33.60 -64.76
CA ASP A 437 -25.04 33.83 -63.75
C ASP A 437 -24.48 33.62 -62.34
N ARG A 438 -24.26 34.74 -61.65
CA ARG A 438 -23.66 34.79 -60.31
C ARG A 438 -24.50 34.09 -59.26
N LYS A 439 -25.83 34.15 -59.35
CA LYS A 439 -26.73 33.53 -58.36
C LYS A 439 -26.82 32.03 -58.58
N LYS A 440 -26.90 31.60 -59.84
CA LYS A 440 -26.85 30.17 -60.19
C LYS A 440 -25.51 29.54 -59.80
N TYR A 441 -24.40 30.24 -60.06
CA TYR A 441 -23.05 29.71 -59.88
C TYR A 441 -22.31 30.15 -58.60
N GLY A 442 -22.92 30.96 -57.72
CA GLY A 442 -22.32 31.33 -56.44
C GLY A 442 -20.90 31.94 -56.56
N LEU A 443 -20.67 32.72 -57.62
CA LEU A 443 -19.35 33.29 -57.96
C LEU A 443 -19.19 34.71 -57.36
N PRO A 444 -17.97 35.11 -56.95
CA PRO A 444 -17.67 36.48 -56.53
C PRO A 444 -17.77 37.49 -57.70
N ALA A 445 -17.77 38.79 -57.40
CA ALA A 445 -17.90 39.86 -58.39
C ALA A 445 -16.76 39.80 -59.43
N ASP A 446 -17.12 39.85 -60.72
CA ASP A 446 -16.23 39.85 -61.89
C ASP A 446 -15.36 38.58 -62.10
N ALA A 447 -15.76 37.45 -61.54
CA ALA A 447 -15.08 36.17 -61.73
C ALA A 447 -15.57 35.39 -62.96
N GLY A 448 -14.66 35.17 -63.92
CA GLY A 448 -14.77 34.11 -64.93
C GLY A 448 -14.20 32.77 -64.44
N LEU A 449 -14.09 31.77 -65.32
CA LEU A 449 -13.42 30.51 -64.98
C LEU A 449 -11.91 30.72 -64.78
N SER A 450 -11.32 30.04 -63.80
CA SER A 450 -9.87 30.05 -63.59
C SER A 450 -9.14 29.17 -64.60
N LEU A 451 -7.84 29.43 -64.79
CA LEU A 451 -6.99 28.60 -65.66
C LEU A 451 -6.99 27.12 -65.24
N LEU A 452 -7.06 26.84 -63.93
CA LEU A 452 -7.15 25.49 -63.38
C LEU A 452 -8.46 24.78 -63.79
N GLN A 453 -9.59 25.49 -63.75
CA GLN A 453 -10.88 24.96 -64.20
C GLN A 453 -10.85 24.66 -65.70
N ILE A 454 -10.25 25.55 -66.49
CA ILE A 454 -10.16 25.39 -67.95
C ILE A 454 -9.28 24.20 -68.32
N ASP A 455 -8.13 24.04 -67.66
CA ASP A 455 -7.31 22.85 -67.83
C ASP A 455 -8.11 21.58 -67.50
N ALA A 456 -8.86 21.59 -66.40
CA ALA A 456 -9.69 20.44 -66.03
C ALA A 456 -10.80 20.17 -67.06
N ILE A 457 -11.40 21.21 -67.65
CA ILE A 457 -12.42 21.10 -68.71
C ILE A 457 -11.82 20.49 -69.98
N LEU A 458 -10.61 20.89 -70.37
CA LEU A 458 -9.91 20.33 -71.53
C LEU A 458 -9.55 18.85 -71.35
N GLU A 459 -9.43 18.38 -70.12
CA GLU A 459 -9.20 16.98 -69.76
C GLU A 459 -10.49 16.15 -69.62
N LEU A 460 -11.68 16.76 -69.82
CA LEU A 460 -12.95 16.02 -69.75
C LEU A 460 -13.04 14.96 -70.85
N GLN A 461 -13.33 13.73 -70.44
CA GLN A 461 -13.51 12.61 -71.35
C GLN A 461 -14.96 12.53 -71.85
N LEU A 462 -15.17 12.09 -73.10
CA LEU A 462 -16.50 12.04 -73.74
C LEU A 462 -17.55 11.25 -72.94
N HIS A 463 -17.16 10.19 -72.22
CA HIS A 463 -18.09 9.40 -71.41
C HIS A 463 -18.70 10.22 -70.25
N ARG A 464 -18.04 11.29 -69.79
CA ARG A 464 -18.53 12.20 -68.74
C ARG A 464 -19.65 13.12 -69.21
N LEU A 465 -19.94 13.15 -70.51
CA LEU A 465 -21.01 13.95 -71.11
C LEU A 465 -22.37 13.20 -71.16
N THR A 466 -22.42 11.93 -70.70
CA THR A 466 -23.68 11.22 -70.56
C THR A 466 -24.53 11.85 -69.46
N GLN A 467 -25.86 11.81 -69.59
CA GLN A 467 -26.75 12.41 -68.58
C GLN A 467 -26.51 11.86 -67.18
N LEU A 468 -26.25 10.55 -67.07
CA LEU A 468 -25.92 9.90 -65.80
C LEU A 468 -24.66 10.49 -65.15
N SER A 469 -23.58 10.67 -65.91
CA SER A 469 -22.34 11.27 -65.39
C SER A 469 -22.50 12.74 -65.02
N ILE A 470 -23.34 13.49 -65.74
CA ILE A 470 -23.66 14.88 -65.39
C ILE A 470 -24.40 14.92 -64.05
N ASP A 471 -25.41 14.06 -63.87
CA ASP A 471 -26.17 13.97 -62.62
C ASP A 471 -25.27 13.54 -61.44
N GLU A 472 -24.33 12.62 -61.66
CA GLU A 472 -23.31 12.23 -60.68
C GLU A 472 -22.43 13.42 -60.25
N ILE A 473 -21.93 14.21 -61.21
CA ILE A 473 -21.11 15.41 -60.94
C ILE A 473 -21.91 16.44 -60.14
N LEU A 474 -23.18 16.68 -60.49
CA LEU A 474 -24.04 17.62 -59.77
C LEU A 474 -24.38 17.13 -58.36
N LYS A 475 -24.59 15.82 -58.19
CA LYS A 475 -24.79 15.20 -56.88
C LYS A 475 -23.52 15.29 -56.02
N GLU A 476 -22.36 15.04 -56.61
CA GLU A 476 -21.06 15.21 -55.95
C GLU A 476 -20.86 16.67 -55.50
N LEU A 477 -21.11 17.64 -56.39
CA LEU A 477 -21.01 19.07 -56.08
C LEU A 477 -21.91 19.46 -54.91
N LYS A 478 -23.17 18.98 -54.89
CA LYS A 478 -24.07 19.21 -53.77
C LYS A 478 -23.50 18.65 -52.46
N SER A 479 -23.04 17.40 -52.46
CA SER A 479 -22.46 16.78 -51.27
C SER A 479 -21.21 17.51 -50.75
N ILE A 480 -20.38 18.03 -51.66
CA ILE A 480 -19.19 18.80 -51.31
C ILE A 480 -19.58 20.18 -50.74
N ASN A 481 -20.64 20.81 -51.24
CA ASN A 481 -21.15 22.06 -50.66
C ASN A 481 -21.66 21.83 -49.23
N ASP A 482 -22.48 20.79 -49.03
CA ASP A 482 -23.01 20.43 -47.72
C ASP A 482 -21.86 20.16 -46.72
N LEU A 483 -20.80 19.46 -47.17
CA LEU A 483 -19.58 19.22 -46.39
C LEU A 483 -18.82 20.52 -46.06
N ILE A 484 -18.65 21.43 -47.03
CA ILE A 484 -17.99 22.73 -46.80
C ILE A 484 -18.74 23.54 -45.75
N ASP A 485 -20.07 23.58 -45.82
CA ASP A 485 -20.90 24.29 -44.86
C ASP A 485 -20.77 23.69 -43.46
N GLU A 486 -20.77 22.36 -43.34
CA GLU A 486 -20.54 21.66 -42.07
C GLU A 486 -19.14 21.96 -41.49
N LEU A 487 -18.08 21.86 -42.30
CA LEU A 487 -16.70 22.13 -41.87
C LEU A 487 -16.51 23.60 -41.45
N LYS A 488 -17.10 24.55 -42.18
CA LYS A 488 -17.10 25.97 -41.79
C LYS A 488 -17.83 26.20 -40.48
N GLU A 489 -18.94 25.50 -40.26
CA GLU A 489 -19.69 25.60 -39.02
C GLU A 489 -18.87 25.06 -37.82
N ILE A 490 -18.19 23.91 -38.00
CA ILE A 490 -17.28 23.34 -36.99
C ILE A 490 -16.16 24.33 -36.63
N LEU A 491 -15.55 24.99 -37.62
CA LEU A 491 -14.49 25.98 -37.38
C LEU A 491 -14.99 27.25 -36.70
N SER A 492 -16.23 27.66 -36.96
CA SER A 492 -16.83 28.88 -36.40
C SER A 492 -17.39 28.70 -34.98
N SER A 493 -17.69 27.46 -34.56
CA SER A 493 -18.39 27.16 -33.31
C SER A 493 -17.58 26.24 -32.41
N ASP A 494 -17.04 26.79 -31.32
CA ASP A 494 -16.34 26.02 -30.28
C ASP A 494 -17.23 24.92 -29.69
N LYS A 495 -18.55 25.17 -29.60
CA LYS A 495 -19.52 24.18 -29.14
C LYS A 495 -19.61 22.98 -30.10
N LYS A 496 -19.67 23.22 -31.42
CA LYS A 496 -19.69 22.12 -32.40
C LYS A 496 -18.37 21.35 -32.40
N LEU A 497 -17.24 22.05 -32.35
CA LEU A 497 -15.93 21.42 -32.26
C LEU A 497 -15.85 20.48 -31.04
N LYS A 498 -16.27 20.95 -29.87
CA LYS A 498 -16.34 20.11 -28.65
C LYS A 498 -17.29 18.93 -28.79
N GLN A 499 -18.43 19.09 -29.47
CA GLN A 499 -19.35 17.98 -29.76
C GLN A 499 -18.69 16.90 -30.63
N VAL A 500 -17.88 17.29 -31.62
CA VAL A 500 -17.10 16.34 -32.43
C VAL A 500 -16.09 15.59 -31.55
N ILE A 501 -15.35 16.29 -30.69
CA ILE A 501 -14.41 15.64 -29.74
C ILE A 501 -15.14 14.63 -28.85
N VAL A 502 -16.27 15.02 -28.24
CA VAL A 502 -17.05 14.13 -27.37
C VAL A 502 -17.58 12.93 -28.15
N GLY A 503 -18.03 13.12 -29.39
CA GLY A 503 -18.45 12.02 -30.27
C GLY A 503 -17.32 11.03 -30.51
N GLU A 504 -16.14 11.52 -30.89
CA GLU A 504 -14.97 10.68 -31.13
C GLU A 504 -14.47 9.97 -29.87
N LEU A 505 -14.52 10.63 -28.71
CA LEU A 505 -14.16 10.02 -27.43
C LEU A 505 -15.15 8.91 -27.03
N ARG A 506 -16.45 9.08 -27.30
CA ARG A 506 -17.45 8.02 -27.08
C ARG A 506 -17.25 6.81 -27.99
N GLU A 507 -16.77 7.02 -29.22
CA GLU A 507 -16.37 5.92 -30.09
C GLU A 507 -15.20 5.14 -29.51
N VAL A 508 -14.15 5.83 -29.04
CA VAL A 508 -13.00 5.21 -28.35
C VAL A 508 -13.46 4.44 -27.11
N HIS A 509 -14.31 5.05 -26.28
CA HIS A 509 -14.90 4.41 -25.09
C HIS A 509 -15.61 3.10 -25.46
N LYS A 510 -16.42 3.11 -26.53
CA LYS A 510 -17.16 1.92 -27.00
C LYS A 510 -16.26 0.87 -27.64
N ALA A 511 -15.23 1.28 -28.37
CA ALA A 511 -14.37 0.37 -29.12
C ALA A 511 -13.37 -0.38 -28.24
N TYR A 512 -12.87 0.26 -27.18
CA TYR A 512 -11.74 -0.25 -26.39
C TYR A 512 -11.97 -0.28 -24.88
N GLY A 513 -13.10 0.23 -24.39
CA GLY A 513 -13.38 0.25 -22.96
C GLY A 513 -13.57 -1.14 -22.37
N ASP A 514 -12.90 -1.41 -21.25
CA ASP A 514 -12.98 -2.67 -20.49
C ASP A 514 -13.21 -2.42 -19.00
N ASP A 515 -13.44 -3.51 -18.26
CA ASP A 515 -13.71 -3.44 -16.82
C ASP A 515 -12.41 -3.26 -16.03
N ARG A 516 -12.52 -2.61 -14.87
CA ARG A 516 -11.40 -2.39 -13.94
C ARG A 516 -10.89 -3.74 -13.41
N ARG A 517 -9.57 -3.90 -13.38
CA ARG A 517 -8.90 -5.11 -12.86
C ARG A 517 -8.51 -4.92 -11.40
N THR A 518 -7.88 -3.80 -11.07
CA THR A 518 -7.35 -3.51 -9.73
C THR A 518 -8.46 -3.09 -8.77
N GLN A 519 -8.43 -3.63 -7.54
CA GLN A 519 -9.41 -3.31 -6.51
C GLN A 519 -8.82 -2.36 -5.46
N ILE A 520 -9.54 -1.29 -5.13
CA ILE A 520 -9.09 -0.30 -4.13
C ILE A 520 -9.81 -0.57 -2.81
N VAL A 521 -9.04 -1.05 -1.82
CA VAL A 521 -9.53 -1.33 -0.47
C VAL A 521 -9.14 -0.20 0.48
N ASP A 522 -9.82 -0.15 1.62
CA ASP A 522 -9.49 0.78 2.69
C ASP A 522 -8.06 0.53 3.20
N LYS A 523 -7.53 1.52 3.91
CA LYS A 523 -6.17 1.47 4.43
C LYS A 523 -5.98 0.19 5.22
N VAL A 524 -4.98 -0.60 4.84
CA VAL A 524 -4.58 -1.72 5.67
C VAL A 524 -3.56 -1.22 6.67
N ASP A 525 -3.81 -1.51 7.95
CA ASP A 525 -2.88 -1.17 9.02
C ASP A 525 -1.51 -1.83 8.78
N GLU A 526 -0.48 -1.17 9.29
CA GLU A 526 0.88 -1.70 9.23
C GLU A 526 0.95 -2.98 10.05
N ILE A 527 1.41 -4.07 9.42
CA ILE A 527 1.53 -5.38 10.08
C ILE A 527 2.58 -5.27 11.18
N LYS A 528 2.12 -5.28 12.43
CA LYS A 528 2.98 -5.16 13.60
C LYS A 528 3.72 -6.47 13.84
N LEU A 529 4.68 -6.46 14.77
CA LEU A 529 5.37 -7.69 15.14
C LEU A 529 4.43 -8.66 15.88
N GLU A 530 3.48 -8.12 16.65
CA GLU A 530 2.45 -8.90 17.36
C GLU A 530 1.55 -9.70 16.41
N ASP A 531 1.24 -9.17 15.22
CA ASP A 531 0.43 -9.84 14.18
C ASP A 531 1.13 -11.03 13.50
N LEU A 532 2.38 -11.32 13.89
CA LEU A 532 3.18 -12.45 13.39
C LEU A 532 3.37 -13.55 14.44
N ILE A 533 2.86 -13.35 15.66
CA ILE A 533 3.10 -14.22 16.79
C ILE A 533 1.76 -14.79 17.25
N ALA A 534 1.68 -16.11 17.40
CA ALA A 534 0.48 -16.77 17.89
C ALA A 534 0.17 -16.35 19.34
N ASP A 535 -1.07 -15.94 19.59
CA ASP A 535 -1.55 -15.59 20.94
C ASP A 535 -1.86 -16.88 21.72
N THR A 536 -0.82 -17.43 22.33
CA THR A 536 -0.86 -18.68 23.12
C THR A 536 -0.53 -18.40 24.57
N ASP A 537 -1.06 -19.23 25.47
CA ASP A 537 -0.74 -19.13 26.89
C ASP A 537 0.68 -19.62 27.17
N MET A 538 1.45 -18.76 27.81
CA MET A 538 2.84 -19.01 28.18
C MET A 538 2.98 -19.00 29.70
N LEU A 539 3.74 -19.95 30.22
CA LEU A 539 4.21 -19.93 31.59
C LEU A 539 5.46 -19.05 31.69
N ILE A 540 5.37 -17.97 32.46
CA ILE A 540 6.49 -17.07 32.72
C ILE A 540 7.07 -17.42 34.09
N THR A 541 8.37 -17.67 34.14
CA THR A 541 9.09 -17.96 35.38
C THR A 541 10.25 -16.98 35.55
N VAL A 542 10.35 -16.39 36.73
CA VAL A 542 11.44 -15.51 37.15
C VAL A 542 12.16 -16.15 38.32
N SER A 543 13.49 -16.28 38.24
CA SER A 543 14.33 -16.79 39.31
C SER A 543 14.80 -15.71 40.28
N HIS A 544 15.27 -16.13 41.45
CA HIS A 544 15.78 -15.24 42.49
C HIS A 544 17.03 -14.47 42.05
N ALA A 545 17.91 -15.10 41.26
CA ALA A 545 19.02 -14.38 40.63
C ALA A 545 18.58 -13.47 39.46
N GLY A 546 17.27 -13.28 39.29
CA GLY A 546 16.68 -12.38 38.30
C GLY A 546 16.68 -12.93 36.89
N TYR A 547 16.64 -14.26 36.68
CA TYR A 547 16.51 -14.83 35.34
C TYR A 547 15.04 -15.06 34.96
N ILE A 548 14.62 -14.57 33.80
CA ILE A 548 13.27 -14.72 33.26
C ILE A 548 13.26 -15.57 31.99
N LYS A 549 12.21 -16.37 31.84
CA LYS A 549 11.89 -17.13 30.63
C LYS A 549 10.39 -17.32 30.48
N ARG A 550 9.98 -17.64 29.25
CA ARG A 550 8.65 -18.17 28.94
C ARG A 550 8.75 -19.62 28.45
N THR A 551 7.78 -20.44 28.82
CA THR A 551 7.67 -21.84 28.37
C THR A 551 6.22 -22.11 27.99
N PRO A 552 5.92 -22.80 26.88
CA PRO A 552 4.54 -23.22 26.59
C PRO A 552 3.99 -24.09 27.74
N VAL A 553 2.75 -23.81 28.16
CA VAL A 553 2.12 -24.45 29.34
C VAL A 553 2.09 -25.98 29.20
N GLU A 554 1.93 -26.50 27.99
CA GLU A 554 1.85 -27.94 27.66
C GLU A 554 3.08 -28.79 28.10
N THR A 555 4.16 -28.17 28.57
CA THR A 555 5.44 -28.84 28.87
C THR A 555 5.54 -29.42 30.29
N TYR A 556 4.65 -29.08 31.23
CA TYR A 556 4.76 -29.46 32.66
C TYR A 556 3.76 -30.59 33.05
N ARG A 557 4.19 -31.60 33.85
CA ARG A 557 3.34 -32.69 34.42
C ARG A 557 3.68 -32.96 35.91
N HIS A 558 2.68 -33.37 36.70
CA HIS A 558 2.63 -33.44 38.19
C HIS A 558 3.49 -34.55 38.89
N GLN A 559 3.82 -34.37 40.20
CA GLN A 559 4.42 -35.39 41.12
C GLN A 559 3.99 -35.18 42.61
N SER A 560 3.81 -36.28 43.37
CA SER A 560 3.19 -36.31 44.72
C SER A 560 4.12 -36.21 45.96
N ARG A 561 3.52 -36.00 47.14
CA ARG A 561 4.14 -35.72 48.46
C ARG A 561 4.89 -36.91 49.13
N GLY A 562 5.94 -36.61 49.90
CA GLY A 562 6.75 -37.60 50.65
C GLY A 562 8.11 -37.95 50.00
N GLY A 563 8.44 -37.34 48.85
CA GLY A 563 9.76 -37.48 48.23
C GLY A 563 10.87 -36.83 49.05
N LYS A 564 12.12 -37.29 48.87
CA LYS A 564 13.35 -36.76 49.50
C LYS A 564 13.69 -35.30 49.13
N GLY A 565 12.77 -34.56 48.52
CA GLY A 565 13.07 -33.40 47.68
C GLY A 565 13.84 -33.84 46.44
N ARG A 566 13.56 -33.25 45.29
CA ARG A 566 14.53 -33.29 44.19
C ARG A 566 15.57 -32.22 44.48
N ILE A 567 16.85 -32.58 44.39
CA ILE A 567 17.86 -31.60 44.00
C ILE A 567 17.34 -31.04 42.66
N GLY A 568 17.16 -29.72 42.58
CA GLY A 568 16.76 -29.07 41.33
C GLY A 568 17.77 -29.32 40.21
N ALA A 569 17.71 -28.52 39.14
CA ALA A 569 18.81 -28.49 38.18
C ALA A 569 20.16 -28.43 38.94
N ARG A 570 21.21 -29.12 38.48
CA ARG A 570 22.57 -28.84 38.95
C ARG A 570 22.95 -27.43 38.48
N THR A 571 22.39 -26.44 39.13
CA THR A 571 22.88 -25.10 39.21
C THR A 571 23.99 -25.11 40.24
N LYS A 572 25.06 -24.32 40.03
CA LYS A 572 25.89 -23.93 41.18
C LYS A 572 24.95 -23.32 42.22
N GLU A 573 24.84 -24.04 43.34
CA GLU A 573 24.33 -23.80 44.69
C GLU A 573 23.23 -22.75 45.03
N GLU A 574 22.74 -21.84 44.17
CA GLU A 574 22.02 -20.65 44.72
C GLU A 574 20.78 -20.09 43.96
N ASP A 575 20.25 -20.69 42.88
CA ASP A 575 19.19 -20.03 42.07
C ASP A 575 17.90 -20.88 41.90
N PHE A 576 16.76 -20.33 42.32
CA PHE A 576 15.42 -20.96 42.37
C PHE A 576 14.35 -20.01 41.78
N VAL A 577 13.16 -20.52 41.41
CA VAL A 577 12.07 -19.70 40.86
C VAL A 577 11.40 -18.88 41.97
N GLU A 578 11.44 -17.54 41.86
CA GLU A 578 10.84 -16.58 42.80
C GLU A 578 9.44 -16.14 42.37
N HIS A 579 9.20 -15.98 41.06
CA HIS A 579 7.88 -15.63 40.53
C HIS A 579 7.47 -16.55 39.37
N LEU A 580 6.18 -16.91 39.32
CA LEU A 580 5.61 -17.79 38.31
C LEU A 580 4.16 -17.38 38.04
N PHE A 581 3.79 -17.21 36.77
CA PHE A 581 2.42 -16.90 36.36
C PHE A 581 2.18 -17.26 34.89
N ILE A 582 0.91 -17.43 34.51
CA ILE A 582 0.50 -17.65 33.12
C ILE A 582 0.04 -16.32 32.52
N ALA A 583 0.49 -16.02 31.31
CA ALA A 583 -0.03 -14.91 30.53
C ALA A 583 0.03 -15.24 29.05
N SER A 584 -0.90 -14.68 28.28
CA SER A 584 -0.88 -14.83 26.83
C SER A 584 0.37 -14.16 26.25
N ALA A 585 0.89 -14.68 25.14
CA ALA A 585 2.07 -14.15 24.45
C ALA A 585 1.95 -12.64 24.12
N HIS A 586 0.73 -12.14 23.95
CA HIS A 586 0.45 -10.73 23.62
C HIS A 586 0.31 -9.82 24.84
N SER A 587 0.27 -10.38 26.04
CA SER A 587 0.11 -9.65 27.29
C SER A 587 1.36 -8.81 27.64
N TYR A 588 1.15 -7.79 28.46
CA TYR A 588 2.19 -6.99 29.08
C TYR A 588 2.52 -7.54 30.47
N ILE A 589 3.80 -7.55 30.81
CA ILE A 589 4.28 -7.82 32.16
C ILE A 589 4.87 -6.54 32.71
N LEU A 590 4.25 -6.02 33.77
CA LEU A 590 4.72 -4.87 34.54
C LEU A 590 5.68 -5.35 35.64
N LEU A 591 6.90 -4.82 35.64
CA LEU A 591 8.00 -5.13 36.53
C LEU A 591 8.19 -3.98 37.52
N PHE A 592 7.78 -4.17 38.78
CA PHE A 592 7.87 -3.14 39.83
C PHE A 592 9.12 -3.33 40.68
N THR A 593 9.87 -2.24 40.90
CA THR A 593 11.11 -2.26 41.66
C THR A 593 10.96 -1.70 43.08
N SER A 594 11.92 -2.02 43.94
CA SER A 594 11.98 -1.57 45.35
C SER A 594 11.96 -0.05 45.49
N LYS A 595 12.48 0.70 44.51
CA LYS A 595 12.44 2.17 44.46
C LYS A 595 11.13 2.76 43.90
N GLY A 596 10.10 1.94 43.71
CA GLY A 596 8.78 2.41 43.27
C GLY A 596 8.71 2.76 41.79
N ARG A 597 9.62 2.23 40.97
CA ARG A 597 9.55 2.33 39.50
C ARG A 597 8.84 1.13 38.92
N VAL A 598 8.32 1.31 37.71
CA VAL A 598 7.75 0.23 36.89
C VAL A 598 8.33 0.26 35.49
N TYR A 599 8.59 -0.93 35.01
CA TYR A 599 9.00 -1.24 33.65
C TYR A 599 7.97 -2.21 33.08
N TRP A 600 7.99 -2.43 31.78
CA TRP A 600 7.09 -3.38 31.13
C TRP A 600 7.87 -4.14 30.07
N GLN A 601 7.40 -5.34 29.78
CA GLN A 601 7.88 -6.16 28.68
C GLN A 601 6.67 -6.87 28.07
N LYS A 602 6.63 -7.02 26.74
CA LYS A 602 5.68 -7.96 26.13
C LYS A 602 6.11 -9.38 26.40
N VAL A 603 5.16 -10.27 26.66
CA VAL A 603 5.46 -11.68 26.96
C VAL A 603 6.26 -12.31 25.82
N TYR A 604 5.90 -12.08 24.55
CA TYR A 604 6.62 -12.67 23.41
C TYR A 604 8.10 -12.25 23.28
N GLU A 605 8.50 -11.12 23.90
CA GLU A 605 9.89 -10.63 23.89
C GLU A 605 10.75 -11.35 24.95
N ILE A 606 10.11 -12.02 25.91
CA ILE A 606 10.79 -12.88 26.88
C ILE A 606 11.32 -14.11 26.12
N PRO A 607 12.58 -14.51 26.37
CA PRO A 607 13.16 -15.67 25.72
C PRO A 607 12.37 -16.93 26.06
N GLU A 608 12.00 -17.65 25.00
CA GLU A 608 11.44 -18.99 25.14
C GLU A 608 12.57 -19.97 25.48
N ALA A 609 12.38 -20.78 26.51
CA ALA A 609 13.42 -21.69 26.96
C ALA A 609 12.82 -22.93 27.63
N ALA A 610 13.46 -24.09 27.43
CA ALA A 610 12.98 -25.34 28.02
C ALA A 610 12.93 -25.26 29.55
N ALA A 611 12.03 -26.03 30.17
CA ALA A 611 11.79 -26.04 31.61
C ALA A 611 13.08 -26.18 32.47
N ALA A 612 14.08 -26.91 31.98
CA ALA A 612 15.36 -27.13 32.66
C ALA A 612 16.40 -26.01 32.52
N THR A 613 16.16 -24.99 31.71
CA THR A 613 17.11 -23.88 31.45
C THR A 613 16.80 -22.65 32.31
N ARG A 614 17.81 -21.82 32.59
CA ARG A 614 17.64 -20.63 33.46
C ARG A 614 16.88 -19.47 32.80
N GLY A 615 16.88 -19.37 31.47
CA GLY A 615 16.39 -18.17 30.78
C GLY A 615 17.47 -17.10 30.64
N LYS A 616 17.07 -15.83 30.51
CA LYS A 616 17.99 -14.67 30.47
C LYS A 616 17.81 -13.80 31.70
N ALA A 617 18.88 -13.10 32.11
CA ALA A 617 18.76 -12.11 33.18
C ALA A 617 17.77 -11.01 32.77
N ILE A 618 16.87 -10.62 33.67
CA ILE A 618 15.89 -9.55 33.47
C ILE A 618 16.60 -8.24 33.13
N SER A 619 17.78 -8.01 33.71
CA SER A 619 18.65 -6.87 33.41
C SER A 619 19.07 -6.77 31.93
N SER A 620 18.98 -7.87 31.17
CA SER A 620 19.23 -7.89 29.73
C SER A 620 18.01 -7.46 28.89
N LEU A 621 16.80 -7.60 29.44
CA LEU A 621 15.55 -7.18 28.79
C LEU A 621 15.20 -5.75 29.19
N VAL A 622 15.39 -5.43 30.47
CA VAL A 622 15.02 -4.15 31.09
C VAL A 622 16.20 -3.59 31.86
N LYS A 623 16.55 -2.33 31.60
CA LYS A 623 17.64 -1.63 32.30
C LYS A 623 17.12 -0.94 33.56
N PHE A 624 17.23 -1.63 34.69
CA PHE A 624 17.00 -1.04 36.02
C PHE A 624 18.03 0.06 36.33
N GLN A 625 17.67 0.99 37.21
CA GLN A 625 18.63 1.98 37.71
C GLN A 625 19.57 1.34 38.76
N GLU A 626 20.66 2.03 39.11
CA GLU A 626 21.56 1.57 40.17
C GLU A 626 20.80 1.40 41.50
N ASP A 627 21.10 0.30 42.20
CA ASP A 627 20.47 -0.16 43.45
C ASP A 627 18.95 -0.43 43.38
N GLU A 628 18.43 -0.83 42.22
CA GLU A 628 17.04 -1.30 42.09
C GLU A 628 16.95 -2.82 42.04
N THR A 629 16.03 -3.37 42.82
CA THR A 629 15.70 -4.80 42.83
C THR A 629 14.25 -4.98 42.40
N LEU A 630 13.94 -6.08 41.69
CA LEU A 630 12.57 -6.43 41.34
C LEU A 630 11.83 -6.86 42.62
N THR A 631 10.60 -6.39 42.80
CA THR A 631 9.77 -6.68 43.97
C THR A 631 8.46 -7.36 43.59
N ALA A 632 7.84 -6.94 42.49
CA ALA A 632 6.54 -7.48 42.08
C ALA A 632 6.38 -7.51 40.56
N LEU A 633 5.57 -8.46 40.09
CA LEU A 633 5.20 -8.64 38.70
C LEU A 633 3.67 -8.60 38.58
N VAL A 634 3.18 -7.87 37.58
CA VAL A 634 1.75 -7.84 37.25
C VAL A 634 1.60 -8.10 35.75
N ALA A 635 0.86 -9.14 35.40
CA ALA A 635 0.48 -9.40 34.01
C ALA A 635 -0.84 -8.68 33.69
N ALA A 636 -0.91 -8.03 32.52
CA ALA A 636 -2.10 -7.37 32.02
C ALA A 636 -2.18 -7.51 30.50
N ARG A 637 -3.32 -7.99 29.98
CA ARG A 637 -3.51 -8.17 28.54
C ARG A 637 -3.68 -6.83 27.83
N ASN A 638 -4.53 -5.96 28.38
CA ASN A 638 -4.78 -4.63 27.87
C ASN A 638 -4.49 -3.59 28.97
N LEU A 639 -3.47 -2.76 28.77
CA LEU A 639 -3.12 -1.71 29.75
C LEU A 639 -4.16 -0.59 29.81
N GLU A 640 -5.02 -0.45 28.80
CA GLU A 640 -6.06 0.59 28.74
C GLU A 640 -7.43 0.10 29.19
N GLU A 641 -7.51 -1.10 29.79
CA GLU A 641 -8.76 -1.64 30.32
C GLU A 641 -9.33 -0.75 31.44
N GLU A 642 -10.55 -0.24 31.21
CA GLU A 642 -11.25 0.58 32.19
C GLU A 642 -11.66 -0.25 33.42
N GLY A 643 -11.57 0.35 34.61
CA GLY A 643 -11.94 -0.31 35.87
C GLY A 643 -10.86 -1.22 36.46
N GLN A 644 -9.71 -1.40 35.79
CA GLN A 644 -8.54 -2.09 36.34
C GLN A 644 -7.57 -1.11 37.01
N PHE A 645 -6.99 -1.53 38.12
CA PHE A 645 -6.07 -0.75 38.93
C PHE A 645 -4.83 -1.56 39.33
N VAL A 646 -3.71 -0.87 39.48
CA VAL A 646 -2.53 -1.40 40.18
C VAL A 646 -2.55 -0.89 41.60
N PHE A 647 -2.67 -1.82 42.54
CA PHE A 647 -2.56 -1.56 43.98
C PHE A 647 -1.13 -1.84 44.44
N LEU A 648 -0.55 -0.89 45.17
CA LEU A 648 0.84 -0.88 45.63
C LEU A 648 0.87 -0.79 47.15
N ALA A 649 1.82 -1.48 47.78
CA ALA A 649 2.12 -1.34 49.20
C ALA A 649 3.61 -1.21 49.46
N THR A 650 3.96 -0.44 50.47
CA THR A 650 5.34 -0.14 50.88
C THR A 650 5.62 -0.65 52.28
N LYS A 651 6.91 -0.70 52.62
CA LYS A 651 7.44 -1.26 53.87
C LYS A 651 6.91 -0.55 55.12
N ASP A 652 6.72 0.77 55.05
CA ASP A 652 6.18 1.60 56.14
C ASP A 652 4.65 1.53 56.31
N GLY A 653 3.95 0.67 55.55
CA GLY A 653 2.49 0.55 55.62
C GLY A 653 1.72 1.52 54.72
N THR A 654 2.40 2.34 53.92
CA THR A 654 1.75 3.18 52.90
C THR A 654 1.22 2.32 51.75
N VAL A 655 0.01 2.62 51.29
CA VAL A 655 -0.63 1.96 50.15
C VAL A 655 -1.11 2.97 49.12
N LYS A 656 -1.20 2.51 47.87
CA LYS A 656 -1.63 3.35 46.76
C LYS A 656 -2.35 2.55 45.70
N LYS A 657 -3.40 3.14 45.12
CA LYS A 657 -4.10 2.63 43.95
C LYS A 657 -3.94 3.58 42.78
N SER A 658 -3.56 3.07 41.61
CA SER A 658 -3.47 3.85 40.36
C SER A 658 -4.22 3.12 39.25
N ALA A 659 -4.85 3.84 38.32
CA ALA A 659 -5.49 3.21 37.16
C ALA A 659 -4.45 2.47 36.30
N LEU A 660 -4.82 1.32 35.72
CA LEU A 660 -3.92 0.55 34.86
C LEU A 660 -3.44 1.36 33.63
N SER A 661 -4.33 2.19 33.08
CA SER A 661 -4.07 3.07 31.93
C SER A 661 -2.96 4.09 32.16
N GLU A 662 -2.65 4.44 33.41
CA GLU A 662 -1.50 5.29 33.75
C GLU A 662 -0.15 4.66 33.37
N PHE A 663 -0.13 3.33 33.18
CA PHE A 663 1.05 2.55 32.82
C PHE A 663 1.14 2.22 31.32
N SER A 664 0.23 2.73 30.48
CA SER A 664 0.18 2.41 29.04
C SER A 664 1.28 3.02 28.18
N ASN A 665 1.94 4.10 28.67
CA ASN A 665 3.02 4.82 27.95
C ASN A 665 4.38 4.80 28.67
N PRO A 666 4.99 3.62 28.78
CA PRO A 666 6.25 3.43 29.47
C PRO A 666 7.49 3.79 28.64
N ARG A 667 8.59 4.11 29.34
CA ARG A 667 9.89 4.48 28.75
C ARG A 667 10.92 3.37 28.99
N PRO A 668 11.97 3.24 28.15
CA PRO A 668 13.04 2.25 28.38
C PRO A 668 13.73 2.40 29.73
N SER A 669 13.77 3.62 30.28
CA SER A 669 14.31 3.91 31.62
C SER A 669 13.32 3.64 32.77
N GLY A 670 12.15 3.06 32.46
CA GLY A 670 11.05 2.89 33.41
C GLY A 670 10.34 4.20 33.71
N ILE A 671 9.21 4.08 34.38
CA ILE A 671 8.41 5.22 34.85
C ILE A 671 8.17 5.09 36.35
N ILE A 672 7.92 6.21 37.02
CA ILE A 672 7.55 6.19 38.45
C ILE A 672 6.17 5.56 38.58
N ALA A 673 5.99 4.63 39.52
CA ALA A 673 4.71 4.04 39.91
C ALA A 673 4.20 4.62 41.23
N ILE A 674 5.11 4.88 42.17
CA ILE A 674 4.86 5.53 43.46
C ILE A 674 6.09 6.35 43.83
N ASN A 675 5.87 7.54 44.40
CA ASN A 675 6.97 8.35 44.91
C ASN A 675 7.29 7.90 46.34
N LEU A 676 8.50 7.41 46.58
CA LEU A 676 8.92 6.84 47.85
C LEU A 676 9.95 7.74 48.54
N ASP A 677 9.87 7.79 49.87
CA ASP A 677 10.97 8.32 50.67
C ASP A 677 12.21 7.42 50.54
N PRO A 678 13.44 7.97 50.58
CA PRO A 678 14.66 7.17 50.37
C PRO A 678 14.91 6.03 51.36
N LYS A 679 14.18 5.99 52.48
CA LYS A 679 14.26 4.94 53.50
C LYS A 679 13.12 3.92 53.38
N ASN A 680 12.21 4.11 52.44
CA ASN A 680 11.05 3.27 52.21
C ASN A 680 11.23 2.47 50.92
N GLU A 681 10.61 1.30 50.88
CA GLU A 681 10.73 0.36 49.78
C GLU A 681 9.33 -0.12 49.39
N LEU A 682 9.09 -0.30 48.09
CA LEU A 682 7.92 -1.03 47.63
C LEU A 682 8.07 -2.50 48.06
N ILE A 683 6.99 -3.10 48.59
CA ILE A 683 6.97 -4.51 49.00
C ILE A 683 6.03 -5.37 48.15
N GLY A 684 5.10 -4.77 47.41
CA GLY A 684 4.14 -5.53 46.62
C GLY A 684 3.32 -4.69 45.65
N ALA A 685 2.93 -5.32 44.54
CA ALA A 685 2.01 -4.79 43.55
C ALA A 685 1.02 -5.89 43.13
N LYS A 686 -0.28 -5.56 43.04
CA LYS A 686 -1.34 -6.48 42.62
C LYS A 686 -2.32 -5.77 41.68
N LEU A 687 -2.85 -6.51 40.70
CA LEU A 687 -3.95 -6.03 39.86
C LEU A 687 -5.28 -6.18 40.59
N THR A 688 -6.07 -5.10 40.63
CA THR A 688 -7.37 -5.04 41.31
C THR A 688 -8.43 -4.41 40.40
N ASP A 689 -9.70 -4.73 40.62
CA ASP A 689 -10.83 -4.40 39.74
C ASP A 689 -11.89 -3.52 40.43
N GLY A 690 -11.58 -2.96 41.59
CA GLY A 690 -12.52 -2.24 42.45
C GLY A 690 -13.31 -3.14 43.41
N LYS A 691 -13.24 -4.47 43.27
CA LYS A 691 -14.03 -5.45 44.03
C LYS A 691 -13.19 -6.32 44.97
N LYS A 692 -11.89 -6.03 45.12
CA LYS A 692 -10.99 -6.81 45.98
C LYS A 692 -10.84 -6.22 47.38
N MET A 693 -10.53 -7.13 48.31
CA MET A 693 -10.10 -6.84 49.67
C MET A 693 -8.57 -6.83 49.71
N ILE A 694 -8.00 -5.89 50.44
CA ILE A 694 -6.55 -5.75 50.60
C ILE A 694 -6.15 -6.30 51.95
N PHE A 695 -5.23 -7.27 51.93
CA PHE A 695 -4.63 -7.85 53.11
C PHE A 695 -3.18 -7.40 53.21
N LEU A 696 -2.78 -6.84 54.35
CA LEU A 696 -1.39 -6.54 54.68
C LEU A 696 -0.99 -7.30 55.94
N ALA A 697 0.22 -7.84 55.97
CA ALA A 697 0.81 -8.43 57.17
C ALA A 697 2.17 -7.82 57.49
N SER A 698 2.42 -7.64 58.78
CA SER A 698 3.64 -7.07 59.32
C SER A 698 4.62 -8.11 59.87
N HIS A 699 5.86 -7.70 60.05
CA HIS A 699 6.97 -8.50 60.57
C HIS A 699 6.70 -9.00 61.99
N GLU A 700 6.14 -8.16 62.86
CA GLU A 700 5.74 -8.52 64.24
C GLU A 700 4.42 -9.32 64.31
N GLY A 701 3.93 -9.81 63.16
CA GLY A 701 2.81 -10.74 63.10
C GLY A 701 1.45 -10.10 63.30
N GLN A 702 1.29 -8.81 62.96
CA GLN A 702 -0.02 -8.17 62.81
C GLN A 702 -0.52 -8.30 61.37
N ALA A 703 -1.83 -8.21 61.16
CA ALA A 703 -2.42 -8.06 59.83
C ALA A 703 -3.66 -7.18 59.84
N ILE A 704 -3.93 -6.52 58.71
CA ILE A 704 -5.14 -5.73 58.48
C ILE A 704 -5.81 -6.21 57.19
N LEU A 705 -7.15 -6.17 57.19
CA LEU A 705 -7.99 -6.50 56.04
C LEU A 705 -9.00 -5.37 55.83
N PHE A 706 -8.97 -4.72 54.67
CA PHE A 706 -9.86 -3.60 54.34
C PHE A 706 -10.26 -3.64 52.86
N ARG A 707 -11.29 -2.88 52.48
CA ARG A 707 -11.79 -2.83 51.09
C ARG A 707 -10.88 -1.94 50.25
N GLU A 708 -10.59 -2.34 49.01
CA GLU A 708 -9.77 -1.48 48.15
C GLU A 708 -10.43 -0.13 47.81
N THR A 709 -11.76 -0.04 47.95
CA THR A 709 -12.54 1.20 47.72
C THR A 709 -12.21 2.28 48.76
N GLU A 710 -11.67 1.92 49.93
CA GLU A 710 -11.20 2.89 50.93
C GLU A 710 -9.96 3.69 50.49
N VAL A 711 -9.29 3.21 49.44
CA VAL A 711 -8.17 3.91 48.81
C VAL A 711 -8.62 4.45 47.46
N ARG A 712 -8.71 5.77 47.34
CA ARG A 712 -9.01 6.43 46.05
C ARG A 712 -7.90 6.17 45.04
N SER A 713 -8.27 6.14 43.76
CA SER A 713 -7.28 6.14 42.67
C SER A 713 -6.50 7.47 42.68
N MET A 714 -5.19 7.39 42.47
CA MET A 714 -4.27 8.52 42.43
C MET A 714 -3.33 8.39 41.23
N GLY A 715 -2.79 9.52 40.76
CA GLY A 715 -1.76 9.51 39.71
C GLY A 715 -0.44 8.91 40.18
N ARG A 716 0.38 8.45 39.22
CA ARG A 716 1.65 7.73 39.48
C ARG A 716 2.69 8.47 40.34
N ASN A 717 2.71 9.79 40.32
CA ASN A 717 3.66 10.57 41.12
C ASN A 717 3.24 10.79 42.58
N ALA A 718 2.04 10.33 42.99
CA ALA A 718 1.59 10.44 44.38
C ALA A 718 2.31 9.43 45.29
N GLY A 719 2.47 9.78 46.58
CA GLY A 719 3.10 8.94 47.60
C GLY A 719 2.20 7.90 48.26
N GLY A 720 0.87 7.98 48.09
CA GLY A 720 -0.08 7.04 48.68
C GLY A 720 -0.75 7.55 49.97
N VAL A 721 -1.43 6.65 50.67
CA VAL A 721 -2.11 6.89 51.95
C VAL A 721 -1.79 5.79 52.94
N ASN A 722 -1.91 6.05 54.23
CA ASN A 722 -1.67 5.01 55.25
C ASN A 722 -2.67 3.84 55.09
N GLY A 723 -2.13 2.63 54.96
CA GLY A 723 -2.86 1.37 54.84
C GLY A 723 -2.90 0.57 56.13
N MET A 724 -1.84 0.62 56.94
CA MET A 724 -1.73 -0.09 58.22
C MET A 724 -0.97 0.76 59.24
N ASP A 725 -1.52 0.95 60.43
CA ASP A 725 -0.80 1.58 61.54
C ASP A 725 0.15 0.56 62.17
N LEU A 726 1.45 0.86 62.13
CA LEU A 726 2.54 0.00 62.60
C LEU A 726 3.14 0.53 63.90
N ASP A 727 3.48 -0.38 64.81
CA ASP A 727 4.22 -0.03 66.01
C ASP A 727 5.70 0.24 65.69
N LYS A 728 6.45 0.80 66.64
CA LYS A 728 7.85 1.16 66.45
C LYS A 728 8.68 -0.09 66.11
N ASP A 729 9.49 0.01 65.06
CA ASP A 729 10.37 -1.04 64.52
C ASP A 729 9.64 -2.19 63.78
N ASP A 730 8.31 -2.13 63.63
CA ASP A 730 7.53 -3.04 62.78
C ASP A 730 7.42 -2.51 61.33
N TYR A 731 7.21 -3.41 60.37
CA TYR A 731 7.11 -3.08 58.94
C TYR A 731 6.28 -4.13 58.18
N VAL A 732 5.68 -3.72 57.06
CA VAL A 732 4.92 -4.63 56.19
C VAL A 732 5.87 -5.57 55.45
N VAL A 733 5.57 -6.87 55.50
CA VAL A 733 6.34 -7.93 54.82
C VAL A 733 5.60 -8.53 53.63
N SER A 734 4.27 -8.37 53.54
CA SER A 734 3.49 -8.91 52.43
C SER A 734 2.18 -8.16 52.21
N MET A 735 1.74 -8.15 50.96
CA MET A 735 0.44 -7.65 50.53
C MET A 735 -0.22 -8.68 49.62
N ASP A 736 -1.52 -8.91 49.80
CA ASP A 736 -2.34 -9.62 48.82
C ASP A 736 -3.67 -8.93 48.55
N ALA A 737 -4.27 -9.24 47.41
CA ALA A 737 -5.55 -8.72 46.97
C ALA A 737 -6.52 -9.88 46.72
N VAL A 738 -7.49 -10.05 47.60
CA VAL A 738 -8.39 -11.20 47.64
C VAL A 738 -9.79 -10.77 47.19
N GLN A 739 -10.39 -11.52 46.27
CA GLN A 739 -11.76 -11.26 45.83
C GLN A 739 -12.76 -12.08 46.67
N PRO A 740 -13.82 -11.46 47.22
CA PRO A 740 -14.91 -12.19 47.84
C PRO A 740 -15.71 -13.00 46.79
N ASP A 741 -16.21 -14.16 47.19
CA ASP A 741 -17.07 -14.99 46.33
C ASP A 741 -18.51 -14.46 46.35
N PHE A 742 -18.84 -13.66 45.33
CA PHE A 742 -20.17 -13.05 45.22
C PHE A 742 -21.29 -14.07 44.96
N GLU A 743 -21.00 -15.28 44.48
CA GLU A 743 -22.01 -16.33 44.31
C GLU A 743 -22.46 -16.87 45.67
N ILE A 744 -21.52 -17.03 46.61
CA ILE A 744 -21.84 -17.37 48.01
C ILE A 744 -22.72 -16.27 48.63
N ILE A 745 -22.36 -15.00 48.43
CA ILE A 745 -23.16 -13.86 48.93
C ILE A 745 -24.59 -13.90 48.37
N GLN A 746 -24.73 -14.16 47.07
CA GLN A 746 -26.04 -14.25 46.42
C GLN A 746 -26.85 -15.43 46.96
N LYS A 747 -26.22 -16.60 47.14
CA LYS A 747 -26.86 -17.83 47.58
C LYS A 747 -27.30 -17.76 49.05
N GLU A 748 -26.45 -17.26 49.93
CA GLU A 748 -26.67 -17.29 51.39
C GLU A 748 -27.42 -16.07 51.90
N HIS A 749 -27.19 -14.89 51.31
CA HIS A 749 -27.79 -13.62 51.78
C HIS A 749 -28.83 -13.03 50.83
N LYS A 750 -29.14 -13.70 49.71
CA LYS A 750 -30.15 -13.28 48.70
C LYS A 750 -29.96 -11.84 48.19
N LYS A 751 -28.71 -11.34 48.17
CA LYS A 751 -28.35 -10.03 47.63
C LYS A 751 -27.60 -10.20 46.30
N THR A 752 -28.02 -9.49 45.27
CA THR A 752 -27.35 -9.48 43.97
C THR A 752 -26.67 -8.12 43.78
N THR A 753 -25.40 -8.04 44.15
CA THR A 753 -24.54 -6.87 43.91
C THR A 753 -23.10 -7.33 43.77
N GLN A 754 -22.32 -6.62 42.96
CA GLN A 754 -20.87 -6.77 42.86
C GLN A 754 -20.15 -5.55 43.46
N ASN A 755 -20.91 -4.63 44.06
CA ASN A 755 -20.39 -3.45 44.72
C ASN A 755 -20.16 -3.76 46.20
N LEU A 756 -18.89 -3.76 46.63
CA LEU A 756 -18.54 -3.98 48.03
C LEU A 756 -19.22 -2.96 48.96
N GLU A 757 -19.42 -1.71 48.52
CA GLU A 757 -19.99 -0.64 49.34
C GLU A 757 -21.44 -0.90 49.78
N GLU A 758 -22.18 -1.70 49.02
CA GLU A 758 -23.58 -2.07 49.31
C GLU A 758 -23.72 -3.28 50.25
N LEU A 759 -22.59 -3.92 50.59
CA LEU A 759 -22.53 -5.11 51.43
C LEU A 759 -22.07 -4.76 52.85
N GLU A 760 -22.71 -5.39 53.84
CA GLU A 760 -22.26 -5.34 55.22
C GLU A 760 -21.03 -6.25 55.42
N ASN A 761 -20.15 -5.91 56.35
CA ASN A 761 -18.91 -6.67 56.58
C ASN A 761 -19.15 -8.14 56.95
N GLU A 762 -20.24 -8.47 57.64
CA GLU A 762 -20.57 -9.86 57.99
C GLU A 762 -20.86 -10.69 56.73
N HIS A 763 -21.66 -10.15 55.79
CA HIS A 763 -21.96 -10.83 54.52
C HIS A 763 -20.70 -11.09 53.66
N ILE A 764 -19.75 -10.14 53.65
CA ILE A 764 -18.49 -10.33 52.92
C ILE A 764 -17.66 -11.43 53.58
N LYS A 765 -17.60 -11.44 54.91
CA LYS A 765 -16.77 -12.36 55.69
C LYS A 765 -17.12 -13.82 55.42
N ASP A 766 -18.41 -14.14 55.30
CA ASP A 766 -18.91 -15.49 55.02
C ASP A 766 -18.54 -15.99 53.61
N SER A 767 -18.23 -15.06 52.68
CA SER A 767 -17.78 -15.36 51.32
C SER A 767 -16.26 -15.42 51.12
N LEU A 768 -15.47 -15.19 52.18
CA LEU A 768 -14.01 -15.26 52.12
C LEU A 768 -13.53 -16.70 52.32
N THR A 769 -13.71 -17.52 51.28
CA THR A 769 -13.30 -18.95 51.25
C THR A 769 -11.80 -19.17 51.19
N THR A 770 -11.04 -18.10 50.89
CA THR A 770 -9.58 -18.11 50.83
C THR A 770 -8.92 -18.35 52.20
N LEU A 771 -7.81 -19.09 52.21
CA LEU A 771 -6.93 -19.25 53.37
C LEU A 771 -5.68 -18.36 53.22
N MET A 772 -5.23 -17.76 54.33
CA MET A 772 -3.94 -17.07 54.40
C MET A 772 -2.91 -17.98 55.06
N LEU A 773 -1.87 -18.35 54.32
CA LEU A 773 -0.70 -19.02 54.86
C LEU A 773 0.29 -17.99 55.39
N THR A 774 0.64 -18.06 56.67
CA THR A 774 1.71 -17.24 57.27
C THR A 774 2.91 -18.11 57.63
N VAL A 775 4.11 -17.65 57.28
CA VAL A 775 5.39 -18.34 57.52
C VAL A 775 6.33 -17.42 58.30
N SER A 776 7.01 -17.97 59.31
CA SER A 776 7.95 -17.26 60.17
C SER A 776 9.40 -17.70 59.97
N GLU A 777 10.35 -16.85 60.41
CA GLU A 777 11.79 -16.97 60.20
C GLU A 777 12.36 -18.32 60.62
N LYS A 778 11.86 -18.91 61.72
CA LYS A 778 12.36 -20.20 62.25
C LYS A 778 11.63 -21.43 61.70
N GLY A 779 10.98 -21.30 60.54
CA GLY A 779 10.41 -22.42 59.80
C GLY A 779 9.07 -22.94 60.36
N TYR A 780 8.29 -22.05 61.00
CA TYR A 780 6.92 -22.36 61.43
C TYR A 780 5.92 -21.65 60.54
N GLY A 781 4.73 -22.22 60.41
CA GLY A 781 3.62 -21.55 59.74
C GLY A 781 2.29 -22.23 59.91
N LYS A 782 1.25 -21.56 59.41
CA LYS A 782 -0.15 -21.97 59.55
C LYS A 782 -1.01 -21.38 58.46
N ARG A 783 -2.08 -22.07 58.12
CA ARG A 783 -3.17 -21.52 57.31
C ARG A 783 -4.26 -20.99 58.22
N THR A 784 -4.82 -19.84 57.87
CA THR A 784 -5.88 -19.21 58.63
C THR A 784 -6.99 -18.80 57.67
N PRO A 785 -8.25 -19.20 57.89
CA PRO A 785 -9.35 -18.70 57.07
C PRO A 785 -9.39 -17.18 57.07
N LEU A 786 -9.50 -16.57 55.90
CA LEU A 786 -9.54 -15.11 55.79
C LEU A 786 -10.78 -14.54 56.50
N ALA A 787 -11.86 -15.32 56.58
CA ALA A 787 -13.02 -15.04 57.42
C ALA A 787 -12.66 -14.82 58.90
N GLU A 788 -11.57 -15.33 59.45
CA GLU A 788 -11.23 -15.03 60.85
C GLU A 788 -10.78 -13.58 61.06
N TYR A 789 -10.29 -12.90 60.03
CA TYR A 789 -9.78 -11.54 60.13
C TYR A 789 -10.94 -10.55 60.13
N ARG A 790 -10.95 -9.65 61.12
CA ARG A 790 -11.95 -8.59 61.17
C ARG A 790 -11.69 -7.61 60.02
N ILE A 791 -12.70 -7.37 59.20
CA ILE A 791 -12.68 -6.29 58.22
C ILE A 791 -12.70 -4.96 58.99
N THR A 792 -11.67 -4.15 58.79
CA THR A 792 -11.49 -2.83 59.43
C THR A 792 -11.31 -1.76 58.36
N SER A 793 -11.35 -0.49 58.77
CA SER A 793 -10.92 0.60 57.90
C SER A 793 -9.40 0.65 57.74
N ARG A 794 -8.92 1.14 56.60
CA ARG A 794 -7.49 1.34 56.31
C ARG A 794 -6.83 2.24 57.35
N GLY A 795 -5.53 2.01 57.59
CA GLY A 795 -4.75 2.77 58.55
C GLY A 795 -5.12 2.50 60.02
N GLY A 796 -5.88 1.44 60.29
CA GLY A 796 -6.11 0.94 61.65
C GLY A 796 -4.94 0.10 62.16
N LYS A 797 -4.92 -0.15 63.47
CA LYS A 797 -4.02 -1.15 64.05
C LYS A 797 -4.45 -2.55 63.62
N GLY A 798 -3.47 -3.34 63.19
CA GLY A 798 -3.68 -4.73 62.80
C GLY A 798 -4.18 -5.60 63.96
N VAL A 799 -4.74 -6.75 63.60
CA VAL A 799 -5.05 -7.84 64.52
C VAL A 799 -3.93 -8.88 64.47
N VAL A 800 -3.73 -9.62 65.56
CA VAL A 800 -2.70 -10.67 65.61
C VAL A 800 -2.95 -11.70 64.49
N ASN A 801 -2.03 -11.77 63.55
CA ASN A 801 -1.99 -12.72 62.45
C ASN A 801 -1.30 -14.02 62.86
N MET A 802 -0.18 -13.89 63.57
CA MET A 802 0.59 -15.01 64.13
C MET A 802 1.28 -14.53 65.40
N LYS A 803 1.29 -15.37 66.44
CA LYS A 803 1.98 -15.02 67.69
C LYS A 803 3.48 -15.27 67.53
N THR A 804 4.25 -14.21 67.32
CA THR A 804 5.71 -14.22 67.27
C THR A 804 6.29 -14.43 68.68
N THR A 805 7.32 -15.28 68.77
CA THR A 805 8.05 -15.64 69.99
C THR A 805 9.47 -16.04 69.60
N ASP A 806 10.38 -16.11 70.58
CA ASP A 806 11.76 -16.60 70.34
C ASP A 806 11.79 -17.98 69.67
N ARG A 807 10.72 -18.80 69.82
CA ARG A 807 10.62 -20.13 69.22
C ARG A 807 10.43 -20.09 67.70
N ASN A 808 9.55 -19.24 67.21
CA ASN A 808 9.12 -19.22 65.80
C ASN A 808 9.72 -18.04 65.03
N GLY A 809 10.22 -17.01 65.70
CA GLY A 809 10.74 -15.80 65.06
C GLY A 809 9.63 -14.93 64.47
N SER A 810 10.04 -13.87 63.79
CA SER A 810 9.13 -12.92 63.16
C SER A 810 8.55 -13.47 61.85
N VAL A 811 7.51 -12.82 61.33
CA VAL A 811 6.84 -13.24 60.09
C VAL A 811 7.68 -12.82 58.88
N VAL A 812 7.89 -13.75 57.96
CA VAL A 812 8.66 -13.52 56.71
C VAL A 812 7.74 -13.29 55.52
N SER A 813 6.66 -14.08 55.41
CA SER A 813 5.76 -14.01 54.27
C SER A 813 4.35 -14.45 54.65
N THR A 814 3.37 -13.82 54.01
CA THR A 814 1.98 -14.27 54.02
C THR A 814 1.48 -14.38 52.58
N LEU A 815 0.80 -15.48 52.27
CA LEU A 815 0.34 -15.82 50.92
C LEU A 815 -1.12 -16.24 50.97
N GLN A 816 -1.92 -15.77 50.01
CA GLN A 816 -3.19 -16.41 49.71
C GLN A 816 -2.93 -17.85 49.21
N VAL A 817 -3.66 -18.82 49.76
CA VAL A 817 -3.64 -20.23 49.32
C VAL A 817 -5.05 -20.82 49.32
N THR A 818 -5.25 -21.84 48.49
CA THR A 818 -6.43 -22.71 48.51
C THR A 818 -6.04 -24.07 49.14
N GLU A 819 -6.99 -24.99 49.28
CA GLU A 819 -6.69 -26.37 49.70
C GLU A 819 -5.79 -27.11 48.70
N GLU A 820 -5.93 -26.76 47.42
CA GLU A 820 -5.24 -27.39 46.28
C GLU A 820 -3.87 -26.75 46.00
N SER A 821 -3.67 -25.51 46.48
CA SER A 821 -2.42 -24.77 46.29
C SER A 821 -1.20 -25.55 46.77
N ASP A 822 -0.13 -25.49 46.00
CA ASP A 822 1.19 -25.91 46.45
C ASP A 822 1.98 -24.70 46.94
N VAL A 823 2.82 -24.90 47.95
CA VAL A 823 3.61 -23.82 48.54
C VAL A 823 5.08 -24.22 48.50
N MET A 824 5.89 -23.36 47.89
CA MET A 824 7.34 -23.44 47.97
C MET A 824 7.86 -22.56 49.09
N ILE A 825 8.73 -23.11 49.93
CA ILE A 825 9.40 -22.40 51.02
C ILE A 825 10.90 -22.59 50.84
N ILE A 826 11.66 -21.51 51.00
CA ILE A 826 13.12 -21.52 50.89
C ILE A 826 13.81 -20.93 52.11
N THR A 827 14.95 -21.52 52.47
CA THR A 827 15.85 -21.01 53.51
C THR A 827 16.96 -20.12 52.96
N ALA A 828 17.56 -19.28 53.79
CA ALA A 828 18.69 -18.41 53.44
C ALA A 828 19.90 -19.21 52.92
N HIS A 829 20.07 -20.45 53.38
CA HIS A 829 21.10 -21.37 52.87
C HIS A 829 20.66 -22.22 51.67
N GLY A 830 19.54 -21.87 51.02
CA GLY A 830 19.12 -22.46 49.75
C GLY A 830 18.38 -23.79 49.85
N LYS A 831 17.92 -24.22 51.02
CA LYS A 831 17.06 -25.41 51.13
C LYS A 831 15.64 -25.07 50.68
N VAL A 832 15.14 -25.79 49.68
CA VAL A 832 13.80 -25.61 49.12
C VAL A 832 12.91 -26.80 49.47
N ILE A 833 11.68 -26.52 49.92
CA ILE A 833 10.63 -27.52 50.12
C ILE A 833 9.35 -27.09 49.41
N ARG A 834 8.71 -28.01 48.69
CA ARG A 834 7.33 -27.87 48.17
C ARG A 834 6.41 -28.68 49.07
N VAL A 835 5.36 -28.05 49.60
CA VAL A 835 4.38 -28.66 50.51
C VAL A 835 3.00 -28.28 49.99
N HIS A 836 2.07 -29.23 49.88
CA HIS A 836 0.68 -28.89 49.55
C HIS A 836 0.09 -28.11 50.72
N ALA A 837 -0.66 -27.06 50.41
CA ALA A 837 -1.28 -26.19 51.39
C ALA A 837 -2.16 -27.00 52.35
N SER A 838 -2.98 -27.94 51.86
CA SER A 838 -3.83 -28.86 52.65
C SER A 838 -3.10 -29.56 53.80
N GLU A 839 -1.79 -29.66 53.71
CA GLU A 839 -0.96 -30.38 54.64
C GLU A 839 -0.35 -29.52 55.74
N ILE A 840 -0.40 -28.21 55.54
CA ILE A 840 -0.08 -27.22 56.55
C ILE A 840 -1.31 -27.07 57.43
N ARG A 841 -1.13 -27.15 58.75
CA ARG A 841 -2.26 -27.12 59.68
C ARG A 841 -3.03 -25.81 59.55
N GLU A 842 -4.35 -25.94 59.38
CA GLU A 842 -5.28 -24.85 59.59
C GLU A 842 -5.42 -24.57 61.09
N ALA A 843 -5.26 -23.31 61.48
CA ALA A 843 -5.34 -22.88 62.86
C ALA A 843 -5.76 -21.43 62.94
N GLY A 844 -6.39 -21.06 64.06
CA GLY A 844 -6.86 -19.70 64.26
C GLY A 844 -5.75 -18.66 64.26
N ARG A 845 -6.15 -17.40 64.09
CA ARG A 845 -5.25 -16.22 64.00
C ARG A 845 -4.19 -16.15 65.09
N SER A 846 -4.58 -16.19 66.37
CA SER A 846 -3.65 -15.99 67.50
C SER A 846 -2.90 -17.27 67.92
N THR A 847 -2.39 -18.04 66.95
CA THR A 847 -1.62 -19.27 67.19
C THR A 847 -0.19 -19.16 66.64
N GLN A 848 0.70 -20.05 67.10
CA GLN A 848 2.12 -20.08 66.71
C GLN A 848 2.41 -20.89 65.43
N GLY A 849 1.42 -21.62 64.90
CA GLY A 849 1.59 -22.54 63.78
C GLY A 849 2.39 -23.81 64.08
N VAL A 850 2.57 -24.62 63.04
CA VAL A 850 3.30 -25.90 63.08
C VAL A 850 4.63 -25.77 62.35
N ARG A 851 5.58 -26.65 62.64
CA ARG A 851 6.88 -26.65 61.97
C ARG A 851 6.72 -27.13 60.52
N LEU A 852 7.13 -26.30 59.56
CA LEU A 852 7.09 -26.61 58.13
C LEU A 852 8.39 -27.28 57.68
N LEU A 853 9.53 -26.81 58.19
CA LEU A 853 10.87 -27.29 57.86
C LEU A 853 11.74 -27.35 59.13
N ARG A 854 12.67 -28.31 59.21
CA ARG A 854 13.76 -28.27 60.19
C ARG A 854 14.93 -27.47 59.60
N LEU A 855 15.30 -26.39 60.27
CA LEU A 855 16.43 -25.55 59.91
C LEU A 855 17.72 -26.07 60.56
N ASP A 856 18.86 -25.84 59.90
CA ASP A 856 20.18 -26.06 60.49
C ASP A 856 20.56 -24.87 61.40
N ASP A 857 21.61 -25.02 62.20
CA ASP A 857 22.10 -23.94 63.06
C ASP A 857 22.48 -22.71 62.20
N ASN A 858 21.96 -21.53 62.56
CA ASN A 858 22.07 -20.25 61.84
C ASN A 858 21.35 -20.15 60.47
N ASP A 859 20.49 -21.10 60.11
CA ASP A 859 19.62 -20.98 58.92
C ASP A 859 18.25 -20.37 59.28
N ALA A 860 17.62 -19.67 58.34
CA ALA A 860 16.32 -19.01 58.50
C ALA A 860 15.51 -19.10 57.20
N ILE A 861 14.18 -18.98 57.28
CA ILE A 861 13.35 -18.85 56.08
C ILE A 861 13.65 -17.52 55.39
N ALA A 862 13.99 -17.57 54.10
CA ALA A 862 14.22 -16.40 53.28
C ALA A 862 12.94 -15.95 52.56
N ALA A 863 12.15 -16.90 52.02
CA ALA A 863 10.92 -16.59 51.31
C ALA A 863 9.96 -17.78 51.26
N ALA A 864 8.70 -17.49 50.95
CA ALA A 864 7.69 -18.48 50.57
C ALA A 864 6.89 -17.95 49.37
N ALA A 865 6.50 -18.83 48.45
CA ALA A 865 5.68 -18.51 47.29
C ALA A 865 4.62 -19.60 47.06
N MET A 866 3.43 -19.19 46.61
CA MET A 866 2.38 -20.11 46.16
C MET A 866 2.62 -20.51 44.71
N LEU A 867 2.48 -21.80 44.43
CA LEU A 867 2.30 -22.35 43.09
C LEU A 867 0.80 -22.49 42.83
N GLN A 868 0.32 -21.87 41.76
CA GLN A 868 -1.04 -22.14 41.27
C GLN A 868 -1.04 -23.52 40.58
N GLU A 869 -1.97 -24.41 40.94
CA GLU A 869 -2.26 -25.60 40.14
C GLU A 869 -3.05 -25.20 38.89
N GLU A 870 -2.83 -25.96 37.81
CA GLU A 870 -3.55 -25.85 36.55
C GLU A 870 -5.05 -25.99 36.81
N GLN A 871 -5.83 -24.94 36.53
CA GLN A 871 -7.25 -25.13 36.31
C GLN A 871 -7.38 -25.85 34.97
N GLU A 872 -7.66 -27.15 34.99
CA GLU A 872 -8.23 -27.84 33.83
C GLU A 872 -9.58 -27.17 33.56
N GLU A 873 -9.62 -26.23 32.61
CA GLU A 873 -10.88 -25.79 32.04
C GLU A 873 -11.53 -27.03 31.38
N GLU A 874 -12.57 -27.56 32.02
CA GLU A 874 -13.49 -28.51 31.38
C GLU A 874 -14.04 -27.83 30.11
N LYS A 875 -13.45 -28.20 28.96
CA LYS A 875 -14.00 -27.89 27.64
C LYS A 875 -15.44 -28.38 27.58
N LYS A 876 -16.40 -27.46 27.58
CA LYS A 876 -17.77 -27.70 27.11
C LYS A 876 -17.85 -27.57 25.60
#